data_AF-F0SGP2-F1
#
_entry.id   AF-F0SGP2-F1
#
_cell.length_a   1.000
_cell.length_b   1.000
_cell.length_c   1.000
_cell.angle_alpha   90.00
_cell.angle_beta   90.00
_cell.angle_gamma   90.00
#
_symmetry.space_group_name_H-M   'P 1'
#
loop_
_entity.id
_entity.type
_entity.pdbx_description
1 polymer ?
#
loop_
_entity_poly.entity_id
_entity_poly.type
_entity_poly.pdbx_seq_one_letter_code
_entity_poly.pdbx_strand_id
1 'polypeptide(L)'
;MSAALLTLFVGFLGGLGLQSILESRPLAESFLSTEAWTGLIAGIGGELLKETTPAGDIRILGALAPLLPGLIIIYAIIGLPLLKLAVVKRDSFKQTAPDALRKSAKYWGIFAVWSLLWLVALIVQILPLAELLQGTAVFWLALSMAGTVFELLPVESAHEKPATAQKRNIPWPLIAGMAIYVLVFTAMNWGLWFNLRLPHGDSAMYEEHLWNVLHGKGFRSYLDQGLFWGEHIQFVHLFLIPIYWLWPSHLLLEFCESLVLAIGAIPVFWLGRRASGSRTAGLWLAGAYLLYFPLQFLDIAVDLKTFRPIAFGVAPVLFALDQLERRRYLPASLLLLFSLTCKEDYAIVIFSIGLVLVAQRAWPWIVSKWTKSETETNDIDPFAWKYGVGCLLFGPVYLWSALKLIRSFRSGVEVHYAGYFSKFGESPSEIVWTMLTDPGLLAGELLTGTSLIYALAILIPLGCLPLRAPLRLLGCLPLFVLLCLNELATDPRHHFHAPLVPLLFWAAAGGLRARSLLKTNQNQSQEIPEATSERRGEWAWACGFATCIWFSLSPLGIAFWDSGSRWNAAELYIPDERAVAVDEIVALIPQSARVASTDYVHPRFTHHERSYDYSEYARRVAGYEDKVPDDTDYIVIDTGHPYSTVNSLADVRELQTEPERWEVIRGEGYFLVLKRR
;
A
#
# COMPACT_ATOMS: atom_id res chain seq x y z
N MET A 1 15.69 40.06 -11.12
CA MET A 1 15.98 39.47 -9.79
C MET A 1 17.18 38.54 -9.95
N SER A 2 18.27 38.70 -9.18
CA SER A 2 19.43 37.80 -9.29
C SER A 2 19.04 36.37 -8.86
N ALA A 3 19.70 35.34 -9.39
CA ALA A 3 19.43 33.94 -9.02
C ALA A 3 19.56 33.69 -7.51
N ALA A 4 20.39 34.49 -6.82
CA ALA A 4 20.53 34.47 -5.37
C ALA A 4 19.28 35.01 -4.65
N LEU A 5 18.71 36.14 -5.11
CA LEU A 5 17.46 36.70 -4.56
C LEU A 5 16.27 35.75 -4.74
N LEU A 6 16.18 35.06 -5.88
CA LEU A 6 15.14 34.05 -6.10
C LEU A 6 15.28 32.85 -5.16
N THR A 7 16.52 32.40 -4.92
CA THR A 7 16.81 31.29 -3.99
C THR A 7 16.43 31.66 -2.56
N LEU A 8 16.77 32.88 -2.11
CA LEU A 8 16.39 33.39 -0.80
C LEU A 8 14.88 33.54 -0.64
N PHE A 9 14.19 34.06 -1.66
CA PHE A 9 12.74 34.21 -1.64
C PHE A 9 12.01 32.86 -1.57
N VAL A 10 12.45 31.88 -2.36
CA VAL A 10 11.89 30.51 -2.32
C VAL A 10 12.15 29.85 -0.95
N GLY A 11 13.37 29.99 -0.42
CA GLY A 11 13.69 29.49 0.92
C GLY A 11 12.83 30.14 2.01
N PHE A 12 12.58 31.45 1.91
CA PHE A 12 11.71 32.17 2.84
C PHE A 12 10.26 31.67 2.79
N LEU A 13 9.67 31.53 1.60
CA LEU A 13 8.29 31.01 1.43
C LEU A 13 8.15 29.54 1.86
N GLY A 14 9.17 28.71 1.59
CA GLY A 14 9.22 27.35 2.12
C GLY A 14 9.27 27.32 3.64
N GLY A 15 10.04 28.23 4.25
CA GLY A 15 10.10 28.44 5.70
C GLY A 15 8.75 28.82 6.31
N LEU A 16 8.03 29.74 5.67
CA LEU A 16 6.67 30.11 6.10
C LEU A 16 5.68 28.94 6.01
N GLY A 17 5.83 28.05 5.01
CA GLY A 17 5.01 26.85 4.90
C GLY A 17 5.23 25.89 6.07
N LEU A 18 6.49 25.63 6.42
CA LEU A 18 6.83 24.79 7.57
C LEU A 18 6.39 25.43 8.89
N GLN A 19 6.53 26.75 9.01
CA GLN A 19 6.00 27.49 10.15
C GLN A 19 4.48 27.28 10.27
N SER A 20 3.75 27.40 9.15
CA SER A 20 2.30 27.17 9.12
C SER A 20 1.94 25.75 9.57
N ILE A 21 2.73 24.74 9.17
CA ILE A 21 2.55 23.36 9.65
C ILE A 21 2.78 23.24 11.15
N LEU A 22 3.82 23.88 11.70
CA LEU A 22 4.12 23.83 13.13
C LEU A 22 3.07 24.56 13.99
N GLU A 23 2.55 25.69 13.52
CA GLU A 23 1.62 26.51 14.28
C GLU A 23 0.17 26.02 14.17
N SER A 24 -0.20 25.40 13.04
CA SER A 24 -1.55 24.92 12.79
C SER A 24 -1.70 23.45 13.18
N ARG A 25 -2.54 23.19 14.19
CA ARG A 25 -2.83 21.82 14.63
C ARG A 25 -3.34 20.89 13.50
N PRO A 26 -4.34 21.28 12.67
CA PRO A 26 -4.82 20.43 11.58
C PRO A 26 -3.75 20.08 10.53
N LEU A 27 -2.79 20.98 10.29
CA LEU A 27 -1.65 20.68 9.43
C LEU A 27 -0.65 19.75 10.14
N ALA A 28 -0.30 20.04 11.39
CA ALA A 28 0.64 19.23 12.17
C ALA A 28 0.20 17.77 12.33
N GLU A 29 -1.09 17.54 12.58
CA GLU A 29 -1.69 16.21 12.73
C GLU A 29 -1.62 15.36 11.44
N SER A 30 -1.33 15.98 10.29
CA SER A 30 -1.07 15.26 9.03
C SER A 30 0.34 14.64 8.99
N PHE A 31 1.23 15.00 9.91
CA PHE A 31 2.64 14.59 9.95
C PHE A 31 3.04 13.89 11.25
N LEU A 32 2.49 14.33 12.39
CA LEU A 32 2.85 13.88 13.73
C LEU A 32 1.59 13.69 14.58
N SER A 33 1.66 12.80 15.55
CA SER A 33 0.66 12.74 16.61
C SER A 33 0.61 14.05 17.39
N THR A 34 -0.52 14.31 18.05
CA THR A 34 -0.66 15.48 18.95
C THR A 34 0.42 15.49 20.03
N GLU A 35 0.80 14.32 20.55
CA GLU A 35 1.84 14.19 21.56
C GLU A 35 3.21 14.56 21.00
N ALA A 36 3.62 13.99 19.86
CA ALA A 36 4.90 14.30 19.24
C ALA A 36 4.97 15.76 18.77
N TRP A 37 3.88 16.30 18.22
CA TRP A 37 3.81 17.70 17.82
C TRP A 37 3.96 18.64 19.02
N THR A 38 3.21 18.42 20.10
CA THR A 38 3.30 19.27 21.30
C THR A 38 4.68 19.17 21.98
N GLY A 39 5.25 17.97 22.02
CA GLY A 39 6.63 17.74 22.47
C GLY A 39 7.66 18.47 21.59
N LEU A 40 7.49 18.45 20.26
CA LEU A 40 8.33 19.19 19.33
C LEU A 40 8.24 20.69 19.57
N ILE A 41 7.03 21.26 19.70
CA ILE A 41 6.81 22.68 19.99
C ILE A 41 7.48 23.09 21.29
N ALA A 42 7.30 22.31 22.36
CA ALA A 42 7.95 22.58 23.64
C ALA A 42 9.49 22.50 23.51
N GLY A 43 10.01 21.50 22.78
CA GLY A 43 11.44 21.28 22.58
C GLY A 43 12.14 22.40 21.80
N ILE A 44 11.42 23.08 20.90
CA ILE A 44 11.93 24.26 20.18
C ILE A 44 11.67 25.58 20.94
N GLY A 45 11.09 25.55 22.14
CA GLY A 45 10.78 26.73 22.94
C GLY A 45 9.55 27.52 22.47
N GLY A 46 8.60 26.85 21.80
CA GLY A 46 7.33 27.44 21.40
C GLY A 46 6.25 27.34 22.48
N GLU A 47 5.17 28.11 22.31
CA GLU A 47 4.03 28.16 23.23
C GLU A 47 2.80 27.50 22.60
N LEU A 48 2.07 26.68 23.36
CA LEU A 48 0.82 26.07 22.89
C LEU A 48 -0.36 27.00 23.16
N LEU A 49 -1.18 27.22 22.14
CA LEU A 49 -2.42 27.97 22.25
C LEU A 49 -3.51 27.02 22.77
N LYS A 50 -4.03 27.33 23.96
CA LYS A 50 -4.97 26.49 24.70
C LYS A 50 -6.28 27.23 24.94
N GLU A 51 -7.40 26.53 24.82
CA GLU A 51 -8.73 27.01 25.18
C GLU A 51 -9.34 26.07 26.22
N THR A 52 -9.89 26.62 27.29
CA THR A 52 -10.62 25.84 28.30
C THR A 52 -12.09 25.80 27.91
N THR A 53 -12.59 24.60 27.64
CA THR A 53 -14.01 24.39 27.35
C THR A 53 -14.88 24.71 28.57
N PRO A 54 -16.19 24.97 28.38
CA PRO A 54 -17.12 25.18 29.50
C PRO A 54 -17.18 24.02 30.51
N ALA A 55 -16.79 22.81 30.09
CA ALA A 55 -16.71 21.61 30.92
C ALA A 55 -15.40 21.51 31.73
N GLY A 56 -14.44 22.42 31.51
CA GLY A 56 -13.14 22.43 32.19
C GLY A 56 -12.00 21.75 31.40
N ASP A 57 -12.30 21.13 30.26
CA ASP A 57 -11.28 20.46 29.44
C ASP A 57 -10.43 21.45 28.66
N ILE A 58 -9.12 21.22 28.62
CA ILE A 58 -8.17 22.04 27.85
C ILE A 58 -8.04 21.49 26.43
N ARG A 59 -8.42 22.29 25.44
CA ARG A 59 -8.21 22.00 24.01
C ARG A 59 -7.02 22.78 23.47
N ILE A 60 -6.14 22.11 22.74
CA ILE A 60 -5.04 22.75 22.01
C ILE A 60 -5.56 23.17 20.64
N LEU A 61 -5.49 24.46 20.34
CA LEU A 61 -5.96 25.06 19.09
C LEU A 61 -4.83 25.21 18.06
N GLY A 62 -3.60 25.38 18.53
CA GLY A 62 -2.43 25.64 17.70
C GLY A 62 -1.19 25.90 18.55
N ALA A 63 -0.15 26.44 17.93
CA ALA A 63 1.09 26.80 18.60
C ALA A 63 1.65 28.11 18.06
N LEU A 64 2.48 28.76 18.88
CA LEU A 64 3.40 29.82 18.49
C LEU A 64 4.81 29.23 18.52
N ALA A 65 5.31 28.84 17.36
CA ALA A 65 6.67 28.33 17.23
C ALA A 65 7.64 29.49 16.96
N PRO A 66 8.87 29.51 17.51
CA PRO A 66 9.82 30.54 17.14
C PRO A 66 10.21 30.41 15.65
N LEU A 67 10.37 31.55 14.97
CA LEU A 67 10.68 31.62 13.53
C LEU A 67 12.03 31.00 13.14
N LEU A 68 13.02 31.05 14.04
CA LEU A 68 14.37 30.50 13.80
C LEU A 68 14.38 28.97 13.62
N PRO A 69 13.72 28.16 14.47
CA PRO A 69 13.57 26.71 14.28
C PRO A 69 13.07 26.29 12.90
N GLY A 70 12.07 26.94 12.32
CA GLY A 70 11.57 26.61 10.97
C GLY A 70 12.65 26.77 9.89
N LEU A 71 13.47 27.83 9.99
CA LEU A 71 14.63 28.06 9.13
C LEU A 71 15.75 27.05 9.42
N ILE A 72 16.03 26.75 10.68
CA ILE A 72 17.04 25.76 11.10
C ILE A 72 16.65 24.34 10.65
N ILE A 73 15.37 23.96 10.71
CA ILE A 73 14.84 22.69 10.22
C ILE A 73 15.03 22.58 8.71
N ILE A 74 14.78 23.65 7.95
CA ILE A 74 15.15 23.70 6.52
C ILE A 74 16.64 23.44 6.36
N TYR A 75 17.50 24.19 7.07
CA TYR A 75 18.95 24.00 6.99
C TYR A 75 19.43 22.64 7.51
N ALA A 76 18.70 21.98 8.41
CA ALA A 76 19.04 20.68 9.00
C ALA A 76 18.55 19.50 8.15
N ILE A 77 17.34 19.55 7.60
CA ILE A 77 16.83 18.59 6.59
C ILE A 77 17.74 18.62 5.36
N ILE A 78 18.22 19.81 5.02
CA ILE A 78 19.18 20.06 3.95
C ILE A 78 20.63 19.69 4.38
N GLY A 79 20.97 19.83 5.66
CA GLY A 79 22.35 19.75 6.20
C GLY A 79 22.78 18.40 6.81
N LEU A 80 21.86 17.59 7.33
CA LEU A 80 22.15 16.27 7.89
C LEU A 80 22.64 15.25 6.84
N PRO A 81 22.10 15.22 5.61
CA PRO A 81 22.67 14.43 4.52
C PRO A 81 24.09 14.87 4.14
N LEU A 82 24.37 16.18 4.26
CA LEU A 82 25.69 16.76 3.99
C LEU A 82 26.74 16.36 5.02
N LEU A 83 26.36 16.22 6.29
CA LEU A 83 27.27 15.75 7.35
C LEU A 83 27.69 14.29 7.14
N LYS A 84 26.79 13.42 6.67
CA LYS A 84 27.10 12.00 6.39
C LYS A 84 27.95 11.83 5.12
N LEU A 85 27.71 12.65 4.09
CA LEU A 85 28.52 12.70 2.85
C LEU A 85 29.92 13.29 3.08
N ALA A 86 30.07 14.26 3.98
CA ALA A 86 31.36 14.84 4.38
C ALA A 86 32.30 13.81 5.04
N VAL A 87 31.74 12.82 5.73
CA VAL A 87 32.50 11.75 6.39
C VAL A 87 33.03 10.71 5.40
N VAL A 88 32.33 10.47 4.28
CA VAL A 88 32.66 9.38 3.34
C VAL A 88 33.57 9.82 2.18
N LYS A 89 33.56 11.09 1.74
CA LYS A 89 34.42 11.60 0.65
C LYS A 89 34.90 13.05 0.87
N ARG A 90 35.93 13.22 1.71
CA ARG A 90 36.41 14.52 2.22
C ARG A 90 36.86 15.53 1.16
N ASP A 91 37.47 15.09 0.05
CA ASP A 91 38.08 16.00 -0.94
C ASP A 91 37.15 16.40 -2.10
N SER A 92 36.19 15.55 -2.48
CA SER A 92 35.18 15.89 -3.50
C SER A 92 34.03 16.74 -2.96
N PHE A 93 33.84 16.76 -1.64
CA PHE A 93 32.70 17.37 -0.94
C PHE A 93 32.71 18.91 -0.91
N LYS A 94 33.91 19.54 -0.87
CA LYS A 94 34.03 21.00 -0.74
C LYS A 94 33.49 21.79 -1.95
N GLN A 95 33.32 21.15 -3.10
CA GLN A 95 32.85 21.81 -4.33
C GLN A 95 31.39 21.44 -4.70
N THR A 96 30.93 20.22 -4.45
CA THR A 96 29.61 19.74 -4.92
C THR A 96 28.44 20.08 -4.00
N ALA A 97 28.65 20.17 -2.68
CA ALA A 97 27.57 20.41 -1.72
C ALA A 97 26.88 21.77 -1.89
N PRO A 98 27.59 22.92 -1.96
CA PRO A 98 26.96 24.23 -2.16
C PRO A 98 26.15 24.32 -3.47
N ASP A 99 26.61 23.64 -4.51
CA ASP A 99 25.92 23.61 -5.81
C ASP A 99 24.67 22.73 -5.79
N ALA A 100 24.70 21.57 -5.12
CA ALA A 100 23.53 20.72 -4.93
C ALA A 100 22.45 21.46 -4.12
N LEU A 101 22.84 22.19 -3.08
CA LEU A 101 21.97 23.07 -2.28
C LEU A 101 21.32 24.16 -3.10
N ARG A 102 22.10 24.83 -3.94
CA ARG A 102 21.56 25.85 -4.84
C ARG A 102 20.60 25.25 -5.86
N LYS A 103 20.86 24.04 -6.34
CA LYS A 103 19.99 23.33 -7.28
C LYS A 103 18.72 22.81 -6.60
N SER A 104 18.78 22.42 -5.32
CA SER A 104 17.61 21.91 -4.58
C SER A 104 16.55 23.00 -4.35
N ALA A 105 16.97 24.27 -4.29
CA ALA A 105 16.08 25.41 -4.12
C ALA A 105 14.92 25.45 -5.13
N LYS A 106 15.12 25.00 -6.37
CA LYS A 106 14.05 24.96 -7.37
C LYS A 106 12.91 23.99 -6.99
N TYR A 107 13.22 22.90 -6.27
CA TYR A 107 12.23 21.93 -5.81
C TYR A 107 11.47 22.45 -4.60
N TRP A 108 12.14 23.15 -3.70
CA TRP A 108 11.48 23.89 -2.62
C TRP A 108 10.55 25.01 -3.12
N GLY A 109 10.72 25.43 -4.38
CA GLY A 109 9.76 26.28 -5.08
C GLY A 109 8.36 25.65 -5.17
N ILE A 110 8.25 24.32 -5.22
CA ILE A 110 6.97 23.59 -5.24
C ILE A 110 6.25 23.82 -3.91
N PHE A 111 6.94 23.60 -2.80
CA PHE A 111 6.36 23.82 -1.47
C PHE A 111 6.09 25.30 -1.18
N ALA A 112 6.94 26.20 -1.66
CA ALA A 112 6.70 27.65 -1.58
C ALA A 112 5.39 28.06 -2.28
N VAL A 113 5.06 27.45 -3.43
CA VAL A 113 3.77 27.68 -4.11
C VAL A 113 2.62 27.15 -3.27
N TRP A 114 2.75 25.96 -2.68
CA TRP A 114 1.76 25.44 -1.74
C TRP A 114 1.55 26.39 -0.55
N SER A 115 2.62 26.91 0.06
CA SER A 115 2.55 27.89 1.16
C SER A 115 1.77 29.15 0.77
N LEU A 116 2.01 29.67 -0.44
CA LEU A 116 1.29 30.84 -0.95
C LEU A 116 -0.20 30.53 -1.15
N LEU A 117 -0.53 29.39 -1.76
CA LEU A 117 -1.91 28.96 -1.95
C LEU A 117 -2.64 28.77 -0.62
N TRP A 118 -1.95 28.20 0.38
CA TRP A 118 -2.47 28.04 1.74
C TRP A 118 -2.83 29.40 2.37
N LEU A 119 -1.91 30.36 2.33
CA LEU A 119 -2.15 31.71 2.85
C LEU A 119 -3.30 32.39 2.11
N VAL A 120 -3.37 32.26 0.78
CA VAL A 120 -4.47 32.82 -0.02
C VAL A 120 -5.80 32.17 0.36
N ALA A 121 -5.85 30.85 0.52
CA ALA A 121 -7.06 30.13 0.91
C ALA A 121 -7.58 30.61 2.28
N LEU A 122 -6.69 30.84 3.24
CA LEU A 122 -7.03 31.36 4.57
C LEU A 122 -7.50 32.83 4.52
N ILE A 123 -6.78 33.69 3.80
CA ILE A 123 -7.12 35.13 3.70
C ILE A 123 -8.47 35.33 3.00
N VAL A 124 -8.71 34.59 1.92
CA VAL A 124 -9.93 34.69 1.11
C VAL A 124 -11.07 33.80 1.66
N GLN A 125 -10.79 32.98 2.68
CA GLN A 125 -11.75 32.06 3.32
C GLN A 125 -12.36 31.02 2.35
N ILE A 126 -11.54 30.45 1.46
CA ILE A 126 -11.97 29.40 0.52
C ILE A 126 -11.83 28.04 1.21
N LEU A 127 -12.83 27.63 1.99
CA LEU A 127 -12.78 26.39 2.80
C LEU A 127 -12.45 25.13 1.99
N PRO A 128 -13.08 24.83 0.84
CA PRO A 128 -12.77 23.62 0.08
C PRO A 128 -11.33 23.58 -0.44
N LEU A 129 -10.75 24.75 -0.74
CA LEU A 129 -9.36 24.85 -1.15
C LEU A 129 -8.43 24.63 0.04
N ALA A 130 -8.76 25.15 1.22
CA ALA A 130 -7.99 24.91 2.44
C ALA A 130 -7.99 23.41 2.79
N GLU A 131 -9.13 22.74 2.79
CA GLU A 131 -9.23 21.29 3.05
C GLU A 131 -8.38 20.48 2.06
N LEU A 132 -8.44 20.82 0.76
CA LEU A 132 -7.63 20.17 -0.26
C LEU A 132 -6.12 20.41 -0.06
N LEU A 133 -5.73 21.64 0.28
CA LEU A 133 -4.33 21.99 0.52
C LEU A 133 -3.80 21.32 1.79
N GLN A 134 -4.61 21.19 2.84
CA GLN A 134 -4.28 20.42 4.04
C GLN A 134 -4.06 18.95 3.68
N GLY A 135 -5.03 18.32 3.00
CA GLY A 135 -4.95 16.91 2.59
C GLY A 135 -3.83 16.60 1.60
N THR A 136 -3.22 17.60 0.96
CA THR A 136 -2.12 17.42 0.01
C THR A 136 -0.76 17.93 0.49
N ALA A 137 -0.69 18.58 1.67
CA ALA A 137 0.53 19.20 2.20
C ALA A 137 1.73 18.24 2.23
N VAL A 138 1.48 17.01 2.71
CA VAL A 138 2.51 15.96 2.86
C VAL A 138 3.17 15.61 1.53
N PHE A 139 2.40 15.56 0.43
CA PHE A 139 2.92 15.24 -0.89
C PHE A 139 3.87 16.31 -1.43
N TRP A 140 3.53 17.59 -1.25
CA TRP A 140 4.34 18.70 -1.73
C TRP A 140 5.63 18.87 -0.93
N LEU A 141 5.57 18.60 0.38
CA LEU A 141 6.75 18.54 1.23
C LEU A 141 7.65 17.36 0.83
N ALA A 142 7.08 16.16 0.65
CA ALA A 142 7.80 14.98 0.21
C ALA A 142 8.49 15.18 -1.16
N LEU A 143 7.82 15.81 -2.13
CA LEU A 143 8.41 16.16 -3.43
C LEU A 143 9.60 17.12 -3.30
N SER A 144 9.52 18.09 -2.38
CA SER A 144 10.60 19.06 -2.15
C SER A 144 11.81 18.39 -1.48
N MET A 145 11.56 17.48 -0.54
CA MET A 145 12.58 16.63 0.07
C MET A 145 13.22 15.68 -0.95
N ALA A 146 12.41 15.05 -1.82
CA ALA A 146 12.88 14.21 -2.91
C ALA A 146 13.83 14.96 -3.85
N GLY A 147 13.51 16.22 -4.17
CA GLY A 147 14.39 17.11 -4.93
C GLY A 147 15.74 17.36 -4.28
N THR A 148 15.77 17.47 -2.96
CA THR A 148 17.02 17.61 -2.20
C THR A 148 17.83 16.33 -2.26
N VAL A 149 17.20 15.17 -2.01
CA VAL A 149 17.86 13.85 -2.10
C VAL A 149 18.39 13.60 -3.51
N PHE A 150 17.61 13.90 -4.55
CA PHE A 150 17.96 13.71 -5.95
C PHE A 150 19.19 14.53 -6.41
N GLU A 151 19.36 15.75 -5.91
CA GLU A 151 20.54 16.58 -6.22
C GLU A 151 21.79 16.16 -5.42
N LEU A 152 21.61 15.42 -4.32
CA LEU A 152 22.69 14.84 -3.52
C LEU A 152 23.18 13.48 -4.05
N LEU A 153 22.36 12.77 -4.83
CA LEU A 153 22.77 11.52 -5.47
C LEU A 153 23.92 11.78 -6.45
N PRO A 154 24.99 10.95 -6.42
CA PRO A 154 26.14 11.13 -7.29
C PRO A 154 25.73 10.95 -8.75
N VAL A 155 26.15 11.87 -9.61
CA VAL A 155 26.04 11.69 -11.06
C VAL A 155 27.22 10.81 -11.49
N GLU A 156 27.07 9.50 -11.41
CA GLU A 156 28.05 8.59 -12.01
C GLU A 156 27.82 8.54 -13.52
N SER A 157 28.79 9.01 -14.31
CA SER A 157 28.81 8.79 -15.75
C SER A 157 29.27 7.35 -16.02
N ALA A 158 28.40 6.37 -15.84
CA ALA A 158 28.69 5.01 -16.25
C ALA A 158 28.62 4.91 -17.78
N HIS A 159 29.76 5.12 -18.46
CA HIS A 159 29.92 4.67 -19.84
C HIS A 159 30.08 3.14 -19.83
N GLU A 160 28.99 2.40 -19.71
CA GLU A 160 28.99 0.98 -20.08
C GLU A 160 28.80 0.84 -21.60
N LYS A 161 29.54 -0.08 -22.21
CA LYS A 161 29.45 -0.38 -23.65
C LYS A 161 28.03 -0.86 -24.00
N PRO A 162 27.55 -0.60 -25.23
CA PRO A 162 26.22 -1.01 -25.67
C PRO A 162 26.02 -2.51 -25.45
N ALA A 163 24.88 -2.85 -24.83
CA ALA A 163 24.57 -4.17 -24.32
C ALA A 163 24.39 -5.21 -25.45
N THR A 164 25.46 -5.91 -25.82
CA THR A 164 25.34 -7.18 -26.54
C THR A 164 24.85 -8.27 -25.58
N ALA A 165 23.72 -8.90 -25.90
CA ALA A 165 23.16 -10.15 -25.34
C ALA A 165 23.85 -10.69 -24.07
N GLN A 166 23.66 -10.01 -22.93
CA GLN A 166 24.32 -10.37 -21.67
C GLN A 166 23.34 -10.99 -20.67
N LYS A 167 23.82 -12.04 -20.00
CA LYS A 167 23.10 -12.98 -19.11
C LYS A 167 22.17 -12.27 -18.11
N ARG A 168 21.07 -12.95 -17.76
CA ARG A 168 20.01 -12.57 -16.79
C ARG A 168 20.50 -12.50 -15.33
N ASN A 169 21.71 -12.02 -15.07
CA ASN A 169 22.21 -11.96 -13.71
C ASN A 169 21.46 -10.86 -12.96
N ILE A 170 20.79 -11.24 -11.87
CA ILE A 170 20.17 -10.32 -10.93
C ILE A 170 21.32 -9.60 -10.20
N PRO A 171 21.40 -8.26 -10.26
CA PRO A 171 22.49 -7.54 -9.59
C PRO A 171 22.43 -7.73 -8.07
N TRP A 172 23.59 -7.81 -7.41
CA TRP A 172 23.64 -7.93 -5.95
C TRP A 172 22.88 -6.82 -5.20
N PRO A 173 22.88 -5.53 -5.63
CA PRO A 173 22.16 -4.48 -4.89
C PRO A 173 20.65 -4.73 -4.87
N LEU A 174 20.11 -5.33 -5.92
CA LEU A 174 18.71 -5.71 -6.00
C LEU A 174 18.39 -6.84 -5.01
N ILE A 175 19.24 -7.87 -4.96
CA ILE A 175 19.11 -8.97 -3.99
C ILE A 175 19.17 -8.44 -2.56
N ALA A 176 20.11 -7.54 -2.26
CA ALA A 176 20.23 -6.92 -0.96
C ALA A 176 18.99 -6.09 -0.60
N GLY A 177 18.47 -5.28 -1.52
CA GLY A 177 17.23 -4.52 -1.32
C GLY A 177 16.03 -5.42 -1.04
N MET A 178 15.87 -6.50 -1.81
CA MET A 178 14.83 -7.50 -1.59
C MET A 178 14.97 -8.17 -0.23
N ALA A 179 16.19 -8.56 0.16
CA ALA A 179 16.44 -9.17 1.46
C ALA A 179 16.11 -8.22 2.62
N ILE A 180 16.47 -6.93 2.51
CA ILE A 180 16.11 -5.92 3.51
C ILE A 180 14.58 -5.78 3.62
N TYR A 181 13.87 -5.71 2.49
CA TYR A 181 12.41 -5.63 2.48
C TYR A 181 11.80 -6.84 3.21
N VAL A 182 12.19 -8.05 2.82
CA VAL A 182 11.68 -9.29 3.44
C VAL A 182 11.98 -9.31 4.93
N LEU A 183 13.22 -9.03 5.35
CA LEU A 183 13.59 -9.03 6.76
C LEU A 183 12.79 -8.02 7.58
N VAL A 184 12.60 -6.81 7.08
CA VAL A 184 11.86 -5.75 7.79
C VAL A 184 10.39 -6.11 7.91
N PHE A 185 9.72 -6.42 6.80
CA PHE A 185 8.27 -6.67 6.83
C PHE A 185 7.91 -8.00 7.50
N THR A 186 8.71 -9.05 7.33
CA THR A 186 8.53 -10.31 8.09
C THR A 186 8.70 -10.07 9.59
N ALA A 187 9.73 -9.32 10.03
CA ALA A 187 9.92 -9.03 11.45
C ALA A 187 8.74 -8.22 12.04
N MET A 188 8.20 -7.27 11.28
CA MET A 188 7.05 -6.47 11.69
C MET A 188 5.76 -7.29 11.76
N ASN A 189 5.46 -8.08 10.72
CA ASN A 189 4.33 -9.02 10.72
C ASN A 189 4.38 -9.96 11.94
N TRP A 190 5.54 -10.59 12.17
CA TRP A 190 5.72 -11.48 13.31
C TRP A 190 5.60 -10.74 14.64
N GLY A 191 6.10 -9.50 14.73
CA GLY A 191 5.90 -8.64 15.90
C GLY A 191 4.43 -8.43 16.23
N LEU A 192 3.58 -8.17 15.22
CA LEU A 192 2.12 -8.04 15.41
C LEU A 192 1.50 -9.35 15.91
N TRP A 193 1.91 -10.48 15.34
CA TRP A 193 1.44 -11.80 15.77
C TRP A 193 1.85 -12.11 17.21
N PHE A 194 3.12 -11.91 17.56
CA PHE A 194 3.65 -12.13 18.91
C PHE A 194 3.01 -11.21 19.95
N ASN A 195 2.65 -9.99 19.59
CA ASN A 195 2.04 -9.01 20.49
C ASN A 195 0.50 -9.05 20.50
N LEU A 196 -0.14 -10.06 19.90
CA LEU A 196 -1.61 -10.17 19.79
C LEU A 196 -2.26 -8.89 19.24
N ARG A 197 -1.64 -8.32 18.19
CA ARG A 197 -2.14 -7.19 17.40
C ARG A 197 -2.63 -7.60 16.02
N LEU A 198 -2.60 -8.91 15.72
CA LEU A 198 -3.12 -9.47 14.49
C LEU A 198 -4.58 -9.95 14.70
N PRO A 199 -5.57 -9.40 13.98
CA PRO A 199 -6.92 -9.95 13.98
C PRO A 199 -6.97 -11.29 13.21
N HIS A 200 -7.87 -12.19 13.61
CA HIS A 200 -8.13 -13.42 12.85
C HIS A 200 -8.88 -13.10 11.55
N GLY A 201 -9.89 -12.24 11.64
CA GLY A 201 -10.63 -11.73 10.49
C GLY A 201 -9.71 -11.07 9.46
N ASP A 202 -9.87 -11.47 8.19
CA ASP A 202 -9.13 -10.98 7.03
C ASP A 202 -7.60 -11.13 7.10
N SER A 203 -7.06 -11.92 8.06
CA SER A 203 -5.65 -12.26 8.18
C SER A 203 -5.46 -13.76 8.50
N ALA A 204 -5.54 -14.17 9.77
CA ALA A 204 -5.27 -15.55 10.17
C ALA A 204 -6.30 -16.56 9.65
N MET A 205 -7.48 -16.12 9.20
CA MET A 205 -8.46 -16.99 8.54
C MET A 205 -7.87 -17.78 7.36
N TYR A 206 -6.92 -17.20 6.62
CA TYR A 206 -6.33 -17.86 5.45
C TYR A 206 -5.40 -19.01 5.84
N GLU A 207 -4.80 -18.95 7.04
CA GLU A 207 -4.10 -20.08 7.60
C GLU A 207 -5.08 -21.21 7.93
N GLU A 208 -6.22 -20.85 8.53
CA GLU A 208 -7.26 -21.80 8.89
C GLU A 208 -7.78 -22.56 7.66
N HIS A 209 -7.83 -21.92 6.49
CA HIS A 209 -8.14 -22.59 5.23
C HIS A 209 -7.17 -23.73 4.92
N LEU A 210 -5.86 -23.52 5.11
CA LEU A 210 -4.83 -24.55 4.87
C LEU A 210 -4.97 -25.69 5.87
N TRP A 211 -5.11 -25.34 7.15
CA TRP A 211 -5.30 -26.31 8.22
C TRP A 211 -6.54 -27.17 7.98
N ASN A 212 -7.67 -26.56 7.66
CA ASN A 212 -8.94 -27.24 7.44
C ASN A 212 -8.89 -28.13 6.19
N VAL A 213 -8.23 -27.71 5.10
CA VAL A 213 -8.03 -28.55 3.92
C VAL A 213 -7.18 -29.78 4.25
N LEU A 214 -6.08 -29.61 4.97
CA LEU A 214 -5.18 -30.71 5.35
C LEU A 214 -5.84 -31.75 6.26
N HIS A 215 -6.83 -31.33 7.05
CA HIS A 215 -7.55 -32.19 7.99
C HIS A 215 -8.93 -32.65 7.49
N GLY A 216 -9.23 -32.48 6.20
CA GLY A 216 -10.48 -32.97 5.58
C GLY A 216 -11.74 -32.20 5.97
N LYS A 217 -11.59 -30.98 6.51
CA LYS A 217 -12.70 -30.09 6.93
C LYS A 217 -13.18 -29.14 5.82
N GLY A 218 -12.52 -29.15 4.67
CA GLY A 218 -12.85 -28.33 3.49
C GLY A 218 -12.15 -26.97 3.45
N PHE A 219 -12.31 -26.25 2.34
CA PHE A 219 -11.73 -24.92 2.13
C PHE A 219 -12.63 -23.83 2.72
N ARG A 220 -12.49 -23.63 4.03
CA ARG A 220 -13.28 -22.69 4.84
C ARG A 220 -12.51 -22.24 6.07
N SER A 221 -12.89 -21.09 6.60
CA SER A 221 -12.79 -20.73 8.01
C SER A 221 -14.18 -20.91 8.66
N TYR A 222 -14.27 -21.17 9.96
CA TYR A 222 -15.58 -21.14 10.65
C TYR A 222 -16.16 -19.72 10.82
N LEU A 223 -15.44 -18.67 10.39
CA LEU A 223 -16.00 -17.33 10.18
C LEU A 223 -16.84 -17.24 8.90
N ASP A 224 -16.56 -18.10 7.91
CA ASP A 224 -17.25 -18.09 6.63
C ASP A 224 -18.70 -18.54 6.78
N GLN A 225 -19.58 -18.00 5.94
CA GLN A 225 -20.97 -18.45 5.85
C GLN A 225 -21.11 -19.83 5.15
N GLY A 226 -20.00 -20.44 4.75
CA GLY A 226 -19.94 -21.69 4.00
C GLY A 226 -18.51 -22.05 3.59
N LEU A 227 -18.33 -22.49 2.35
CA LEU A 227 -16.99 -22.57 1.76
C LEU A 227 -16.54 -21.17 1.34
N PHE A 228 -15.24 -20.88 1.44
CA PHE A 228 -14.69 -19.55 1.14
C PHE A 228 -14.93 -19.11 -0.32
N TRP A 229 -15.18 -20.05 -1.25
CA TRP A 229 -15.57 -19.74 -2.63
C TRP A 229 -16.91 -18.99 -2.76
N GLY A 230 -17.72 -18.97 -1.71
CA GLY A 230 -18.90 -18.12 -1.60
C GLY A 230 -18.59 -16.66 -1.27
N GLU A 231 -17.34 -16.33 -0.93
CA GLU A 231 -16.88 -14.97 -0.67
C GLU A 231 -16.02 -14.46 -1.82
N HIS A 232 -14.93 -15.16 -2.15
CA HIS A 232 -13.98 -14.78 -3.21
C HIS A 232 -13.47 -16.00 -4.00
N ILE A 233 -13.14 -15.81 -5.28
CA ILE A 233 -12.34 -16.79 -6.03
C ILE A 233 -10.87 -16.53 -5.72
N GLN A 234 -10.48 -16.96 -4.52
CA GLN A 234 -9.17 -16.70 -3.94
C GLN A 234 -8.64 -17.93 -3.21
N PHE A 235 -7.68 -18.61 -3.83
CA PHE A 235 -7.14 -19.89 -3.34
C PHE A 235 -5.65 -20.07 -3.62
N VAL A 236 -4.94 -19.01 -4.02
CA VAL A 236 -3.49 -19.06 -4.29
C VAL A 236 -2.67 -19.56 -3.10
N HIS A 237 -3.11 -19.29 -1.86
CA HIS A 237 -2.43 -19.75 -0.66
C HIS A 237 -2.45 -21.29 -0.52
N LEU A 238 -3.37 -22.01 -1.17
CA LEU A 238 -3.34 -23.48 -1.22
C LEU A 238 -2.05 -24.03 -1.86
N PHE A 239 -1.41 -23.27 -2.75
CA PHE A 239 -0.11 -23.66 -3.31
C PHE A 239 1.02 -23.65 -2.27
N LEU A 240 0.81 -23.06 -1.09
CA LEU A 240 1.75 -23.09 0.02
C LEU A 240 1.64 -24.37 0.86
N ILE A 241 0.64 -25.24 0.63
CA ILE A 241 0.45 -26.49 1.39
C ILE A 241 1.75 -27.32 1.53
N PRO A 242 2.56 -27.55 0.48
CA PRO A 242 3.76 -28.38 0.59
C PRO A 242 4.78 -27.86 1.61
N ILE A 243 4.92 -26.54 1.75
CA ILE A 243 5.84 -25.92 2.72
C ILE A 243 5.16 -25.70 4.07
N TYR A 244 3.85 -25.41 4.08
CA TYR A 244 3.04 -25.30 5.29
C TYR A 244 2.97 -26.63 6.05
N TRP A 245 3.00 -27.76 5.34
CA TRP A 245 3.08 -29.08 5.98
C TRP A 245 4.36 -29.28 6.82
N LEU A 246 5.46 -28.61 6.44
CA LEU A 246 6.72 -28.65 7.21
C LEU A 246 6.73 -27.65 8.36
N TRP A 247 6.02 -26.53 8.22
CA TRP A 247 5.90 -25.48 9.23
C TRP A 247 4.47 -24.92 9.22
N PRO A 248 3.52 -25.58 9.93
CA PRO A 248 2.14 -25.16 9.97
C PRO A 248 2.03 -23.93 10.87
N SER A 249 2.16 -22.75 10.30
CA SER A 249 2.12 -21.49 11.05
C SER A 249 1.72 -20.33 10.14
N HIS A 250 0.91 -19.41 10.66
CA HIS A 250 0.60 -18.13 10.03
C HIS A 250 1.86 -17.32 9.72
N LEU A 251 2.90 -17.44 10.56
CA LEU A 251 4.19 -16.76 10.38
C LEU A 251 4.87 -17.13 9.05
N LEU A 252 4.69 -18.38 8.57
CA LEU A 252 5.19 -18.81 7.26
C LEU A 252 4.47 -18.10 6.11
N LEU A 253 3.15 -17.92 6.25
CA LEU A 253 2.31 -17.27 5.25
C LEU A 253 2.73 -15.82 5.09
N GLU A 254 2.89 -15.08 6.20
CA GLU A 254 3.40 -13.71 6.23
C GLU A 254 4.79 -13.60 5.58
N PHE A 255 5.72 -14.52 5.91
CA PHE A 255 7.03 -14.56 5.27
C PHE A 255 6.94 -14.76 3.74
N CYS A 256 6.07 -15.68 3.30
CA CYS A 256 5.87 -15.95 1.88
C CYS A 256 5.27 -14.74 1.14
N GLU A 257 4.36 -14.01 1.77
CA GLU A 257 3.82 -12.77 1.20
C GLU A 257 4.89 -11.71 1.00
N SER A 258 5.66 -11.37 2.05
CA SER A 258 6.76 -10.41 1.94
C SER A 258 7.79 -10.84 0.87
N LEU A 259 8.08 -12.14 0.78
CA LEU A 259 8.98 -12.69 -0.22
C LEU A 259 8.44 -12.53 -1.64
N VAL A 260 7.16 -12.84 -1.88
CA VAL A 260 6.55 -12.72 -3.21
C VAL A 260 6.45 -11.25 -3.65
N LEU A 261 6.08 -10.34 -2.74
CA LEU A 261 6.08 -8.91 -3.02
C LEU A 261 7.49 -8.43 -3.41
N ALA A 262 8.52 -8.80 -2.65
CA ALA A 262 9.91 -8.45 -2.96
C ALA A 262 10.39 -9.04 -4.30
N ILE A 263 9.99 -10.27 -4.64
CA ILE A 263 10.31 -10.91 -5.93
C ILE A 263 9.79 -10.09 -7.11
N GLY A 264 8.71 -9.32 -6.96
CA GLY A 264 8.20 -8.38 -7.96
C GLY A 264 9.23 -7.33 -8.40
N ALA A 265 10.26 -7.04 -7.60
CA ALA A 265 11.33 -6.11 -7.99
C ALA A 265 12.18 -6.64 -9.17
N ILE A 266 12.24 -7.97 -9.37
CA ILE A 266 13.00 -8.61 -10.46
C ILE A 266 12.43 -8.23 -11.85
N PRO A 267 11.14 -8.49 -12.16
CA PRO A 267 10.57 -8.08 -13.43
C PRO A 267 10.55 -6.55 -13.57
N VAL A 268 10.38 -5.77 -12.50
CA VAL A 268 10.51 -4.29 -12.56
C VAL A 268 11.90 -3.87 -13.03
N PHE A 269 12.96 -4.49 -12.50
CA PHE A 269 14.33 -4.27 -12.97
C PHE A 269 14.50 -4.63 -14.44
N TRP A 270 13.96 -5.77 -14.88
CA TRP A 270 14.06 -6.19 -16.29
C TRP A 270 13.29 -5.27 -17.24
N LEU A 271 12.07 -4.86 -16.87
CA LEU A 271 11.25 -3.91 -17.61
C LEU A 271 11.96 -2.55 -17.70
N GLY A 272 12.43 -2.01 -16.57
CA GLY A 272 13.15 -0.74 -16.54
C GLY A 272 14.45 -0.76 -17.34
N ARG A 273 15.23 -1.85 -17.25
CA ARG A 273 16.46 -2.04 -18.03
C ARG A 273 16.17 -2.14 -19.53
N ARG A 274 15.17 -2.92 -19.93
CA ARG A 274 14.78 -3.07 -21.34
C ARG A 274 14.26 -1.76 -21.91
N ALA A 275 13.40 -1.06 -21.17
CA ALA A 275 12.80 0.17 -21.61
C ALA A 275 13.82 1.32 -21.74
N SER A 276 14.79 1.41 -20.84
CA SER A 276 15.80 2.48 -20.85
C SER A 276 17.05 2.16 -21.67
N GLY A 277 17.47 0.89 -21.73
CA GLY A 277 18.81 0.48 -22.18
C GLY A 277 19.84 0.42 -21.05
N SER A 278 19.60 1.13 -19.93
CA SER A 278 20.53 1.22 -18.80
C SER A 278 20.20 0.22 -17.69
N ARG A 279 21.22 -0.51 -17.24
CA ARG A 279 21.15 -1.37 -16.06
C ARG A 279 20.85 -0.55 -14.79
N THR A 280 21.48 0.61 -14.66
CA THR A 280 21.36 1.50 -13.51
C THR A 280 19.96 2.08 -13.40
N ALA A 281 19.37 2.52 -14.52
CA ALA A 281 17.99 3.01 -14.53
C ALA A 281 16.99 1.92 -14.11
N GLY A 282 17.20 0.67 -14.54
CA GLY A 282 16.42 -0.48 -14.07
C GLY A 282 16.57 -0.73 -12.57
N LEU A 283 17.78 -0.59 -12.01
CA LEU A 283 18.04 -0.75 -10.59
C LEU A 283 17.33 0.31 -9.75
N TRP A 284 17.39 1.57 -10.19
CA TRP A 284 16.69 2.65 -9.51
C TRP A 284 15.17 2.45 -9.50
N LEU A 285 14.59 2.01 -10.62
CA LEU A 285 13.16 1.72 -10.69
C LEU A 285 12.76 0.54 -9.76
N ALA A 286 13.59 -0.51 -9.68
CA ALA A 286 13.36 -1.61 -8.75
C ALA A 286 13.53 -1.19 -7.28
N GLY A 287 14.46 -0.29 -6.99
CA GLY A 287 14.57 0.33 -5.67
C GLY A 287 13.34 1.18 -5.33
N ALA A 288 12.82 1.95 -6.31
CA ALA A 288 11.59 2.71 -6.16
C ALA A 288 10.38 1.80 -5.91
N TYR A 289 10.35 0.59 -6.48
CA TYR A 289 9.35 -0.44 -6.19
C TYR A 289 9.38 -0.88 -4.72
N LEU A 290 10.56 -1.23 -4.19
CA LEU A 290 10.70 -1.65 -2.79
C LEU A 290 10.41 -0.50 -1.79
N LEU A 291 10.62 0.75 -2.20
CA LEU A 291 10.29 1.96 -1.45
C LEU A 291 8.90 2.53 -1.78
N TYR A 292 8.07 1.79 -2.53
CA TYR A 292 6.73 2.25 -2.88
C TYR A 292 5.83 2.05 -1.67
N PHE A 293 5.50 3.12 -0.93
CA PHE A 293 4.69 2.98 0.29
C PHE A 293 3.35 2.23 0.05
N PRO A 294 2.63 2.36 -1.08
CA PRO A 294 1.45 1.54 -1.31
C PRO A 294 1.76 0.05 -1.46
N LEU A 295 2.96 -0.34 -1.92
CA LEU A 295 3.40 -1.76 -1.89
C LEU A 295 3.55 -2.25 -0.44
N GLN A 296 4.07 -1.42 0.45
CA GLN A 296 4.25 -1.77 1.86
C GLN A 296 2.92 -2.01 2.56
N PHE A 297 1.89 -1.24 2.19
CA PHE A 297 0.51 -1.43 2.66
C PHE A 297 -0.21 -2.65 2.05
N LEU A 298 0.38 -3.30 1.04
CA LEU A 298 -0.09 -4.62 0.62
C LEU A 298 0.39 -5.74 1.55
N ASP A 299 1.52 -5.53 2.23
CA ASP A 299 2.11 -6.50 3.18
C ASP A 299 1.46 -6.34 4.56
N ILE A 300 1.48 -5.12 5.11
CA ILE A 300 0.78 -4.77 6.36
C ILE A 300 -0.22 -3.66 6.08
N ALA A 301 -1.50 -3.96 6.24
CA ALA A 301 -2.58 -3.00 5.96
C ALA A 301 -2.62 -1.82 6.94
N VAL A 302 -3.36 -0.78 6.57
CA VAL A 302 -3.68 0.36 7.45
C VAL A 302 -4.30 -0.05 8.79
N ASP A 303 -5.08 -1.14 8.79
CA ASP A 303 -5.79 -1.73 9.93
C ASP A 303 -5.01 -2.91 10.57
N LEU A 304 -3.70 -3.01 10.30
CA LEU A 304 -2.77 -4.02 10.85
C LEU A 304 -3.09 -5.46 10.44
N LYS A 305 -4.06 -5.66 9.56
CA LYS A 305 -4.29 -6.95 8.91
C LYS A 305 -3.09 -7.33 8.06
N THR A 306 -2.67 -8.58 8.20
CA THR A 306 -1.53 -9.16 7.48
C THR A 306 -2.01 -10.27 6.56
N PHE A 307 -1.11 -10.80 5.73
CA PHE A 307 -1.35 -11.88 4.78
C PHE A 307 -2.65 -11.79 4.00
N ARG A 308 -2.60 -11.25 2.79
CA ARG A 308 -3.74 -11.29 1.86
C ARG A 308 -3.37 -11.98 0.56
N PRO A 309 -4.07 -13.05 0.18
CA PRO A 309 -3.73 -13.76 -1.04
C PRO A 309 -3.84 -12.92 -2.34
N ILE A 310 -4.53 -11.78 -2.34
CA ILE A 310 -4.52 -10.82 -3.46
C ILE A 310 -3.11 -10.28 -3.77
N ALA A 311 -2.25 -10.13 -2.77
CA ALA A 311 -0.88 -9.62 -2.89
C ALA A 311 0.00 -10.53 -3.77
N PHE A 312 -0.28 -11.85 -3.76
CA PHE A 312 0.45 -12.84 -4.54
C PHE A 312 0.31 -12.65 -6.05
N GLY A 313 -0.70 -11.91 -6.52
CA GLY A 313 -0.89 -11.66 -7.95
C GLY A 313 0.02 -10.56 -8.53
N VAL A 314 0.62 -9.70 -7.68
CA VAL A 314 1.47 -8.58 -8.13
C VAL A 314 2.68 -9.07 -8.93
N ALA A 315 3.44 -10.02 -8.37
CA ALA A 315 4.65 -10.53 -9.02
C ALA A 315 4.36 -11.34 -10.30
N PRO A 316 3.41 -12.30 -10.34
CA PRO A 316 3.00 -12.99 -11.55
C PRO A 316 2.60 -12.04 -12.69
N VAL A 317 1.81 -10.99 -12.41
CA VAL A 317 1.44 -10.01 -13.43
C VAL A 317 2.66 -9.25 -13.93
N LEU A 318 3.57 -8.80 -13.06
CA LEU A 318 4.82 -8.15 -13.49
C LEU A 318 5.67 -9.06 -14.38
N PHE A 319 5.81 -10.35 -14.03
CA PHE A 319 6.47 -11.33 -14.90
C PHE A 319 5.71 -11.53 -16.21
N ALA A 320 4.38 -11.55 -16.19
CA ALA A 320 3.57 -11.68 -17.40
C ALA A 320 3.83 -10.50 -18.34
N LEU A 321 3.87 -9.28 -17.81
CA LEU A 321 4.19 -8.06 -18.57
C LEU A 321 5.59 -8.11 -19.17
N ASP A 322 6.61 -8.57 -18.42
CA ASP A 322 7.97 -8.80 -18.97
C ASP A 322 7.96 -9.84 -20.11
N GLN A 323 7.15 -10.90 -20.00
CA GLN A 323 7.05 -11.94 -21.02
C GLN A 323 6.27 -11.46 -22.25
N LEU A 324 5.25 -10.61 -22.08
CA LEU A 324 4.53 -9.95 -23.18
C LEU A 324 5.43 -9.01 -23.96
N GLU A 325 6.26 -8.20 -23.29
CA GLU A 325 7.25 -7.36 -23.98
C GLU A 325 8.28 -8.18 -24.77
N ARG A 326 8.50 -9.45 -24.41
CA ARG A 326 9.33 -10.40 -25.15
C ARG A 326 8.56 -11.21 -26.20
N ARG A 327 7.28 -10.90 -26.45
CA ARG A 327 6.38 -11.64 -27.36
C ARG A 327 6.21 -13.12 -26.99
N ARG A 328 6.35 -13.44 -25.69
CA ARG A 328 6.17 -14.79 -25.15
C ARG A 328 4.77 -14.92 -24.55
N TYR A 329 3.79 -15.04 -25.43
CA TYR A 329 2.37 -15.03 -25.08
C TYR A 329 1.93 -16.21 -24.20
N LEU A 330 2.44 -17.42 -24.45
CA LEU A 330 2.07 -18.59 -23.66
C LEU A 330 2.50 -18.47 -22.19
N PRO A 331 3.79 -18.21 -21.86
CA PRO A 331 4.18 -17.94 -20.48
C PRO A 331 3.43 -16.78 -19.84
N ALA A 332 3.18 -15.70 -20.59
CA ALA A 332 2.39 -14.58 -20.09
C ALA A 332 0.97 -14.99 -19.72
N SER A 333 0.29 -15.75 -20.59
CA SER A 333 -1.05 -16.27 -20.31
C SER A 333 -1.07 -17.19 -19.10
N LEU A 334 -0.08 -18.08 -18.93
CA LEU A 334 -0.01 -18.95 -17.76
C LEU A 334 0.13 -18.15 -16.45
N LEU A 335 0.93 -17.08 -16.47
CA LEU A 335 1.11 -16.20 -15.31
C LEU A 335 -0.14 -15.34 -15.03
N LEU A 336 -0.82 -14.84 -16.06
CA LEU A 336 -2.07 -14.11 -15.92
C LEU A 336 -3.19 -15.03 -15.40
N LEU A 337 -3.29 -16.26 -15.91
CA LEU A 337 -4.24 -17.26 -15.39
C LEU A 337 -3.91 -17.62 -13.94
N PHE A 338 -2.63 -17.72 -13.57
CA PHE A 338 -2.23 -17.91 -12.18
C PHE A 338 -2.67 -16.75 -11.28
N SER A 339 -2.56 -15.49 -11.73
CA SER A 339 -3.04 -14.34 -10.93
C SER A 339 -4.55 -14.36 -10.63
N LEU A 340 -5.36 -15.05 -11.45
CA LEU A 340 -6.79 -15.21 -11.18
C LEU A 340 -7.08 -16.14 -9.99
N THR A 341 -6.10 -16.94 -9.56
CA THR A 341 -6.20 -17.71 -8.31
C THR A 341 -5.98 -16.85 -7.06
N CYS A 342 -5.41 -15.65 -7.23
CA CYS A 342 -5.16 -14.70 -6.15
C CYS A 342 -6.43 -13.93 -5.78
N LYS A 343 -7.18 -13.47 -6.79
CA LYS A 343 -8.51 -12.87 -6.66
C LYS A 343 -9.14 -12.67 -8.05
N GLU A 344 -10.46 -12.65 -8.14
CA GLU A 344 -11.19 -12.33 -9.37
C GLU A 344 -10.89 -10.94 -9.93
N ASP A 345 -10.48 -9.98 -9.09
CA ASP A 345 -10.12 -8.60 -9.48
C ASP A 345 -9.03 -8.54 -10.58
N TYR A 346 -8.15 -9.55 -10.64
CA TYR A 346 -7.11 -9.66 -11.67
C TYR A 346 -7.69 -9.87 -13.09
N ALA A 347 -8.96 -10.22 -13.23
CA ALA A 347 -9.65 -10.23 -14.52
C ALA A 347 -9.67 -8.84 -15.17
N ILE A 348 -9.77 -7.78 -14.35
CA ILE A 348 -9.70 -6.39 -14.82
C ILE A 348 -8.29 -6.06 -15.29
N VAL A 349 -7.25 -6.60 -14.66
CA VAL A 349 -5.86 -6.47 -15.14
C VAL A 349 -5.69 -7.10 -16.52
N ILE A 350 -6.24 -8.29 -16.74
CA ILE A 350 -6.20 -8.96 -18.06
C ILE A 350 -6.92 -8.10 -19.10
N PHE A 351 -8.12 -7.60 -18.79
CA PHE A 351 -8.84 -6.66 -19.64
C PHE A 351 -7.98 -5.42 -19.96
N SER A 352 -7.38 -4.80 -18.95
CA SER A 352 -6.52 -3.63 -19.08
C SER A 352 -5.29 -3.86 -19.96
N ILE A 353 -4.65 -5.03 -19.85
CA ILE A 353 -3.54 -5.41 -20.75
C ILE A 353 -4.04 -5.49 -22.19
N GLY A 354 -5.20 -6.13 -22.40
CA GLY A 354 -5.84 -6.19 -23.71
C GLY A 354 -6.13 -4.81 -24.29
N LEU A 355 -6.67 -3.91 -23.47
CA LEU A 355 -6.96 -2.52 -23.84
C LEU A 355 -5.71 -1.80 -24.34
N VAL A 356 -4.59 -1.93 -23.62
CA VAL A 356 -3.33 -1.30 -24.03
C VAL A 356 -2.79 -1.89 -25.33
N LEU A 357 -2.80 -3.22 -25.49
CA LEU A 357 -2.30 -3.88 -26.71
C LEU A 357 -3.13 -3.51 -27.95
N VAL A 358 -4.45 -3.39 -27.80
CA VAL A 358 -5.35 -2.91 -28.85
C VAL A 358 -5.12 -1.43 -29.14
N ALA A 359 -5.07 -0.58 -28.11
CA ALA A 359 -4.84 0.86 -28.28
C ALA A 359 -3.50 1.15 -28.99
N GLN A 360 -2.43 0.41 -28.68
CA GLN A 360 -1.13 0.53 -29.33
C GLN A 360 -1.20 0.31 -30.85
N ARG A 361 -2.04 -0.63 -31.31
CA ARG A 361 -2.23 -0.92 -32.74
C ARG A 361 -3.12 0.11 -33.44
N ALA A 362 -4.17 0.58 -32.76
CA ALA A 362 -5.14 1.53 -33.28
C ALA A 362 -4.57 2.95 -33.40
N TRP A 363 -3.63 3.31 -32.50
CA TRP A 363 -3.02 4.63 -32.40
C TRP A 363 -1.49 4.60 -32.60
N PRO A 364 -0.98 4.11 -33.75
CA PRO A 364 0.45 3.94 -33.98
C PRO A 364 1.21 5.28 -33.95
N TRP A 365 0.55 6.41 -34.25
CA TRP A 365 1.18 7.74 -34.16
C TRP A 365 1.42 8.21 -32.71
N ILE A 366 0.63 7.73 -31.74
CA ILE A 366 0.90 7.94 -30.31
C ILE A 366 2.02 7.02 -29.88
N VAL A 367 2.13 5.79 -30.40
CA VAL A 367 3.31 4.97 -30.12
C VAL A 367 4.57 5.65 -30.68
N SER A 368 4.57 6.06 -31.95
CA SER A 368 5.75 6.62 -32.63
C SER A 368 6.24 7.96 -32.06
N LYS A 369 5.35 8.77 -31.48
CA LYS A 369 5.72 10.05 -30.84
C LYS A 369 6.43 9.83 -29.50
N TRP A 370 6.18 8.70 -28.84
CA TRP A 370 6.55 8.46 -27.44
C TRP A 370 7.62 7.38 -27.27
N THR A 371 7.64 6.40 -28.16
CA THR A 371 8.63 5.31 -28.24
C THR A 371 9.06 5.11 -29.70
N LYS A 372 10.04 5.90 -30.16
CA LYS A 372 10.91 5.47 -31.27
C LYS A 372 12.14 4.81 -30.67
N SER A 373 11.95 3.59 -30.14
CA SER A 373 13.05 2.63 -30.09
C SER A 373 13.05 1.92 -31.43
N GLU A 374 14.18 1.81 -32.12
CA GLU A 374 14.28 1.18 -33.45
C GLU A 374 13.75 -0.27 -33.48
N THR A 375 13.60 -0.91 -32.32
CA THR A 375 13.01 -2.24 -32.16
C THR A 375 11.48 -2.30 -32.08
N GLU A 376 10.77 -1.19 -31.85
CA GLU A 376 9.31 -1.21 -31.61
C GLU A 376 8.45 -0.77 -32.81
N THR A 377 8.99 -0.02 -33.78
CA THR A 377 8.12 0.67 -34.75
C THR A 377 7.93 -0.01 -36.10
N ASN A 378 8.68 -1.08 -36.45
CA ASN A 378 8.58 -1.69 -37.78
C ASN A 378 8.03 -3.12 -37.84
N ASP A 379 8.06 -3.88 -36.74
CA ASP A 379 7.41 -5.21 -36.67
C ASP A 379 6.31 -5.19 -35.61
N ILE A 380 5.16 -4.60 -35.93
CA ILE A 380 3.97 -4.76 -35.08
C ILE A 380 3.59 -6.24 -35.18
N ASP A 381 3.85 -7.00 -34.11
CA ASP A 381 3.50 -8.41 -34.04
C ASP A 381 2.00 -8.58 -34.35
N PRO A 382 1.62 -9.20 -35.48
CA PRO A 382 0.22 -9.39 -35.84
C PRO A 382 -0.54 -10.18 -34.77
N PHE A 383 0.17 -10.99 -33.98
CA PHE A 383 -0.40 -11.76 -32.89
C PHE A 383 -0.70 -10.90 -31.66
N ALA A 384 0.03 -9.81 -31.41
CA ALA A 384 -0.22 -8.92 -30.26
C ALA A 384 -1.64 -8.36 -30.25
N TRP A 385 -2.17 -7.99 -31.42
CA TRP A 385 -3.55 -7.53 -31.55
C TRP A 385 -4.55 -8.63 -31.22
N LYS A 386 -4.38 -9.82 -31.82
CA LYS A 386 -5.27 -10.97 -31.58
C LYS A 386 -5.26 -11.37 -30.11
N TYR A 387 -4.08 -11.39 -29.50
CA TYR A 387 -3.91 -11.61 -28.08
C TYR A 387 -4.61 -10.54 -27.25
N GLY A 388 -4.42 -9.25 -27.59
CA GLY A 388 -5.06 -8.14 -26.91
C GLY A 388 -6.58 -8.18 -26.96
N VAL A 389 -7.16 -8.49 -28.13
CA VAL A 389 -8.60 -8.73 -28.28
C VAL A 389 -9.05 -9.93 -27.44
N GLY A 390 -8.27 -11.01 -27.42
CA GLY A 390 -8.51 -12.18 -26.56
C GLY A 390 -8.59 -11.79 -25.08
N CYS A 391 -7.64 -11.01 -24.58
CA CYS A 391 -7.62 -10.51 -23.20
C CYS A 391 -8.79 -9.56 -22.90
N LEU A 392 -9.13 -8.65 -23.81
CA LEU A 392 -10.27 -7.73 -23.69
C LEU A 392 -11.60 -8.46 -23.53
N LEU A 393 -11.78 -9.58 -24.23
CA LEU A 393 -13.00 -10.38 -24.14
C LEU A 393 -12.96 -11.34 -22.93
N PHE A 394 -11.81 -11.95 -22.67
CA PHE A 394 -11.66 -12.93 -21.61
C PHE A 394 -11.88 -12.33 -20.21
N GLY A 395 -11.32 -11.14 -19.93
CA GLY A 395 -11.43 -10.49 -18.61
C GLY A 395 -12.88 -10.35 -18.12
N PRO A 396 -13.77 -9.66 -18.88
CA PRO A 396 -15.18 -9.51 -18.51
C PRO A 396 -15.94 -10.85 -18.43
N VAL A 397 -15.67 -11.78 -19.34
CA VAL A 397 -16.31 -13.11 -19.35
C VAL A 397 -15.92 -13.89 -18.09
N TYR A 398 -14.65 -13.88 -17.72
CA TYR A 398 -14.18 -14.53 -16.50
C TYR A 398 -14.79 -13.87 -15.26
N LEU A 399 -14.75 -12.54 -15.16
CA LEU A 399 -15.29 -11.83 -14.01
C LEU A 399 -16.78 -12.13 -13.82
N TRP A 400 -17.57 -12.07 -14.90
CA TRP A 400 -18.97 -12.45 -14.86
C TRP A 400 -19.18 -13.91 -14.42
N SER A 401 -18.37 -14.83 -14.93
CA SER A 401 -18.43 -16.25 -14.56
C SER A 401 -18.05 -16.48 -13.09
N ALA A 402 -17.03 -15.78 -12.59
CA ALA A 402 -16.59 -15.83 -11.20
C ALA A 402 -17.69 -15.32 -10.26
N LEU A 403 -18.33 -14.18 -10.57
CA LEU A 403 -19.44 -13.65 -9.77
C LEU A 403 -20.64 -14.62 -9.75
N LYS A 404 -20.94 -15.29 -10.87
CA LYS A 404 -21.97 -16.34 -10.90
C LYS A 404 -21.59 -17.54 -10.05
N LEU A 405 -20.34 -17.96 -10.08
CA LEU A 405 -19.82 -19.06 -9.26
C LEU A 405 -19.91 -18.73 -7.77
N ILE A 406 -19.44 -17.55 -7.35
CA ILE A 406 -19.53 -17.07 -5.96
C ILE A 406 -21.00 -17.08 -5.49
N ARG A 407 -21.92 -16.53 -6.29
CA ARG A 407 -23.36 -16.52 -5.98
C ARG A 407 -23.95 -17.93 -5.82
N SER A 408 -23.47 -18.90 -6.60
CA SER A 408 -23.92 -20.29 -6.48
C SER A 408 -23.51 -20.93 -5.14
N PHE A 409 -22.34 -20.57 -4.60
CA PHE A 409 -21.90 -21.03 -3.27
C PHE A 409 -22.62 -20.32 -2.11
N ARG A 410 -23.21 -19.13 -2.32
CA ARG A 410 -24.06 -18.42 -1.34
C ARG A 410 -25.55 -18.76 -1.43
N SER A 411 -25.94 -19.86 -2.10
CA SER A 411 -27.36 -20.21 -2.28
C SER A 411 -28.21 -19.09 -2.92
N GLY A 412 -27.60 -18.24 -3.74
CA GLY A 412 -28.31 -17.18 -4.47
C GLY A 412 -28.40 -15.82 -3.78
N VAL A 413 -27.93 -15.67 -2.53
CA VAL A 413 -27.85 -14.39 -1.82
C VAL A 413 -26.79 -13.49 -2.47
N GLU A 414 -27.08 -12.19 -2.58
CA GLU A 414 -26.15 -11.24 -3.18
C GLU A 414 -24.89 -11.06 -2.31
N VAL A 415 -23.76 -10.84 -2.97
CA VAL A 415 -22.45 -10.68 -2.33
C VAL A 415 -22.29 -9.20 -1.92
N HIS A 416 -21.48 -8.93 -0.90
CA HIS A 416 -21.23 -7.58 -0.37
C HIS A 416 -20.74 -6.53 -1.39
N TYR A 417 -20.33 -6.89 -2.62
CA TYR A 417 -19.82 -5.93 -3.63
C TYR A 417 -20.80 -4.81 -3.99
N ALA A 418 -22.12 -5.08 -4.03
CA ALA A 418 -23.09 -4.04 -4.34
C ALA A 418 -23.08 -2.93 -3.27
N GLY A 419 -22.80 -3.30 -2.02
CA GLY A 419 -22.63 -2.35 -0.92
C GLY A 419 -21.46 -1.39 -1.09
N TYR A 420 -20.44 -1.74 -1.88
CA TYR A 420 -19.30 -0.84 -2.14
C TYR A 420 -19.62 0.27 -3.14
N PHE A 421 -20.71 0.10 -3.90
CA PHE A 421 -21.16 1.03 -4.94
C PHE A 421 -22.65 1.35 -4.73
N SER A 422 -23.07 1.44 -3.47
CA SER A 422 -24.48 1.55 -3.07
C SER A 422 -25.19 2.74 -3.73
N LYS A 423 -24.44 3.82 -4.02
CA LYS A 423 -24.90 5.01 -4.75
C LYS A 423 -25.33 4.74 -6.20
N PHE A 424 -24.87 3.65 -6.81
CA PHE A 424 -25.13 3.34 -8.22
C PHE A 424 -26.21 2.27 -8.40
N GLY A 425 -26.58 1.52 -7.36
CA GLY A 425 -27.65 0.53 -7.41
C GLY A 425 -27.45 -0.61 -6.43
N GLU A 426 -28.46 -1.47 -6.32
CA GLU A 426 -28.48 -2.59 -5.38
C GLU A 426 -27.94 -3.89 -6.00
N SER A 427 -27.84 -3.95 -7.34
CA SER A 427 -27.32 -5.11 -8.07
C SER A 427 -26.16 -4.74 -9.02
N PRO A 428 -25.24 -5.67 -9.34
CA PRO A 428 -24.13 -5.40 -10.26
C PRO A 428 -24.58 -4.88 -11.64
N SER A 429 -25.71 -5.35 -12.17
CA SER A 429 -26.26 -4.88 -13.45
C SER A 429 -26.79 -3.46 -13.36
N GLU A 430 -27.45 -3.11 -12.26
CA GLU A 430 -27.96 -1.77 -12.03
C GLU A 430 -26.82 -0.78 -11.84
N ILE A 431 -25.80 -1.14 -11.05
CA ILE A 431 -24.58 -0.34 -10.85
C ILE A 431 -23.96 0.04 -12.20
N VAL A 432 -23.73 -0.95 -13.07
CA VAL A 432 -23.16 -0.72 -14.41
C VAL A 432 -24.08 0.13 -15.27
N TRP A 433 -25.39 -0.11 -15.23
CA TRP A 433 -26.36 0.65 -16.00
C TRP A 433 -26.39 2.12 -15.58
N THR A 434 -26.47 2.40 -14.27
CA THR A 434 -26.45 3.74 -13.70
C THR A 434 -25.17 4.49 -14.04
N MET A 435 -24.00 3.84 -13.94
CA MET A 435 -22.73 4.45 -14.37
C MET A 435 -22.74 4.88 -15.84
N LEU A 436 -23.47 4.19 -16.71
CA LEU A 436 -23.60 4.52 -18.13
C LEU A 436 -24.67 5.57 -18.42
N THR A 437 -25.79 5.55 -17.67
CA THR A 437 -26.93 6.44 -17.92
C THR A 437 -26.87 7.76 -17.17
N ASP A 438 -26.13 7.83 -16.05
CA ASP A 438 -25.93 9.05 -15.26
C ASP A 438 -24.45 9.46 -15.18
N PRO A 439 -23.92 10.10 -16.25
CA PRO A 439 -22.54 10.58 -16.26
C PRO A 439 -22.30 11.72 -15.26
N GLY A 440 -23.35 12.41 -14.80
CA GLY A 440 -23.26 13.48 -13.82
C GLY A 440 -22.91 12.93 -12.43
N LEU A 441 -23.63 11.89 -12.01
CA LEU A 441 -23.34 11.14 -10.78
C LEU A 441 -21.94 10.51 -10.85
N LEU A 442 -21.62 9.83 -11.95
CA LEU A 442 -20.30 9.22 -12.16
C LEU A 442 -19.18 10.26 -12.04
N ALA A 443 -19.32 11.42 -12.69
CA ALA A 443 -18.31 12.48 -12.62
C ALA A 443 -18.22 13.10 -11.21
N GLY A 444 -19.35 13.24 -10.50
CA GLY A 444 -19.39 13.76 -9.14
C GLY A 444 -18.66 12.86 -8.14
N GLU A 445 -18.78 11.55 -8.27
CA GLU A 445 -18.07 10.58 -7.43
C GLU A 445 -16.59 10.41 -7.85
N LEU A 446 -16.28 10.55 -9.15
CA LEU A 446 -14.89 10.46 -9.62
C LEU A 446 -14.05 11.71 -9.35
N LEU A 447 -14.61 12.91 -9.51
CA LEU A 447 -13.86 14.17 -9.48
C LEU A 447 -13.91 14.83 -8.10
N THR A 448 -13.40 14.11 -7.09
CA THR A 448 -13.36 14.57 -5.70
C THR A 448 -11.94 14.90 -5.24
N GLY A 449 -11.82 15.62 -4.11
CA GLY A 449 -10.52 15.86 -3.45
C GLY A 449 -9.84 14.54 -3.05
N THR A 450 -10.63 13.55 -2.62
CA THR A 450 -10.17 12.20 -2.29
C THR A 450 -9.58 11.49 -3.49
N SER A 451 -10.24 11.53 -4.65
CA SER A 451 -9.69 10.96 -5.89
C SER A 451 -8.38 11.62 -6.32
N LEU A 452 -8.25 12.94 -6.13
CA LEU A 452 -6.98 13.64 -6.36
C LEU A 452 -5.90 13.15 -5.39
N ILE A 453 -6.19 13.09 -4.10
CA ILE A 453 -5.27 12.57 -3.07
C ILE A 453 -4.84 11.14 -3.41
N TYR A 454 -5.77 10.29 -3.84
CA TYR A 454 -5.47 8.92 -4.27
C TYR A 454 -4.54 8.88 -5.48
N ALA A 455 -4.81 9.71 -6.51
CA ALA A 455 -3.94 9.83 -7.68
C ALA A 455 -2.53 10.29 -7.29
N LEU A 456 -2.41 11.28 -6.40
CA LEU A 456 -1.13 11.78 -5.90
C LEU A 456 -0.40 10.68 -5.12
N ALA A 457 -1.09 9.95 -4.26
CA ALA A 457 -0.55 8.85 -3.46
C ALA A 457 0.04 7.72 -4.31
N ILE A 458 -0.55 7.39 -5.45
CA ILE A 458 -0.02 6.35 -6.33
C ILE A 458 1.04 6.85 -7.32
N LEU A 459 0.98 8.12 -7.74
CA LEU A 459 1.87 8.69 -8.78
C LEU A 459 3.13 9.36 -8.22
N ILE A 460 3.02 10.09 -7.11
CA ILE A 460 4.15 10.85 -6.54
C ILE A 460 5.29 9.95 -6.10
N PRO A 461 5.08 8.82 -5.41
CA PRO A 461 6.18 7.92 -5.06
C PRO A 461 6.95 7.38 -6.26
N LEU A 462 6.35 7.41 -7.47
CA LEU A 462 6.98 7.02 -8.73
C LEU A 462 7.56 8.21 -9.51
N GLY A 463 7.64 9.39 -8.88
CA GLY A 463 8.09 10.63 -9.51
C GLY A 463 7.25 11.04 -10.72
N CYS A 464 5.98 10.61 -10.77
CA CYS A 464 5.07 10.76 -11.90
C CYS A 464 5.59 10.16 -13.23
N LEU A 465 6.50 9.18 -13.18
CA LEU A 465 6.96 8.46 -14.37
C LEU A 465 5.82 7.83 -15.20
N PRO A 466 4.76 7.24 -14.61
CA PRO A 466 3.65 6.68 -15.38
C PRO A 466 2.98 7.68 -16.34
N LEU A 467 2.91 8.97 -15.97
CA LEU A 467 2.33 10.03 -16.82
C LEU A 467 3.10 10.24 -18.13
N ARG A 468 4.35 9.79 -18.18
CA ARG A 468 5.19 9.88 -19.39
C ARG A 468 4.93 8.73 -20.38
N ALA A 469 4.12 7.74 -20.00
CA ALA A 469 3.75 6.61 -20.85
C ALA A 469 2.22 6.47 -20.96
N PRO A 470 1.52 7.45 -21.58
CA PRO A 470 0.06 7.57 -21.54
C PRO A 470 -0.67 6.32 -22.06
N LEU A 471 -0.11 5.63 -23.07
CA LEU A 471 -0.71 4.38 -23.57
C LEU A 471 -0.65 3.23 -22.56
N ARG A 472 0.42 3.11 -21.76
CA ARG A 472 0.51 2.11 -20.69
C ARG A 472 -0.33 2.53 -19.49
N LEU A 473 -0.34 3.82 -19.18
CA LEU A 473 -1.17 4.42 -18.14
C LEU A 473 -2.67 4.22 -18.42
N LEU A 474 -3.10 4.17 -19.68
CA LEU A 474 -4.48 3.84 -20.05
C LEU A 474 -4.94 2.50 -19.45
N GLY A 475 -4.04 1.52 -19.33
CA GLY A 475 -4.35 0.24 -18.67
C GLY A 475 -4.63 0.38 -17.18
N CYS A 476 -4.14 1.43 -16.53
CA CYS A 476 -4.42 1.69 -15.12
C CYS A 476 -5.83 2.25 -14.89
N LEU A 477 -6.44 2.86 -15.92
CA LEU A 477 -7.67 3.64 -15.79
C LEU A 477 -8.88 2.81 -15.29
N PRO A 478 -9.18 1.60 -15.81
CA PRO A 478 -10.33 0.83 -15.34
C PRO A 478 -10.29 0.52 -13.84
N LEU A 479 -9.11 0.11 -13.34
CA LEU A 479 -8.91 -0.16 -11.91
C LEU A 479 -8.91 1.12 -11.08
N PHE A 480 -8.29 2.19 -11.55
CA PHE A 480 -8.28 3.47 -10.84
C PHE A 480 -9.70 4.04 -10.69
N VAL A 481 -10.52 3.99 -11.74
CA VAL A 481 -11.94 4.38 -11.70
C VAL A 481 -12.69 3.55 -10.66
N LEU A 482 -12.52 2.23 -10.67
CA LEU A 482 -13.17 1.35 -9.69
C LEU A 482 -12.77 1.70 -8.25
N LEU A 483 -11.49 1.98 -8.00
CA LEU A 483 -10.98 2.36 -6.67
C LEU A 483 -11.56 3.70 -6.20
N CYS A 484 -11.64 4.70 -7.08
CA CYS A 484 -12.24 6.00 -6.75
C CYS A 484 -13.73 5.92 -6.43
N LEU A 485 -14.45 4.98 -7.07
CA LEU A 485 -15.89 4.80 -6.88
C LEU A 485 -16.24 3.91 -5.68
N ASN A 486 -15.27 3.18 -5.14
CA ASN A 486 -15.49 2.24 -4.06
C ASN A 486 -15.45 2.97 -2.71
N GLU A 487 -16.55 2.89 -1.97
CA GLU A 487 -16.74 3.58 -0.69
C GLU A 487 -15.75 3.13 0.41
N LEU A 488 -15.23 1.90 0.33
CA LEU A 488 -14.23 1.36 1.26
C LEU A 488 -12.78 1.54 0.80
N ALA A 489 -12.55 1.69 -0.51
CA ALA A 489 -11.21 1.76 -1.08
C ALA A 489 -10.68 3.19 -1.27
N THR A 490 -11.23 4.17 -0.54
CA THR A 490 -10.90 5.60 -0.65
C THR A 490 -9.49 5.97 -0.15
N ASP A 491 -8.80 5.04 0.50
CA ASP A 491 -7.45 5.20 1.03
C ASP A 491 -6.48 4.16 0.42
N PRO A 492 -5.38 4.59 -0.22
CA PRO A 492 -4.38 3.73 -0.86
C PRO A 492 -3.50 2.95 0.13
N ARG A 493 -3.83 2.99 1.42
CA ARG A 493 -3.24 2.17 2.49
C ARG A 493 -4.04 0.88 2.77
N HIS A 494 -5.17 0.69 2.09
CA HIS A 494 -5.86 -0.61 2.03
C HIS A 494 -5.27 -1.49 0.93
N HIS A 495 -5.63 -2.77 0.87
CA HIS A 495 -5.06 -3.71 -0.11
C HIS A 495 -5.69 -3.66 -1.51
N PHE A 496 -6.80 -2.92 -1.69
CA PHE A 496 -7.61 -2.96 -2.92
C PHE A 496 -6.83 -2.53 -4.18
N HIS A 497 -5.76 -1.73 -4.04
CA HIS A 497 -4.93 -1.33 -5.18
C HIS A 497 -3.92 -2.38 -5.65
N ALA A 498 -3.84 -3.56 -5.03
CA ALA A 498 -2.87 -4.60 -5.43
C ALA A 498 -2.86 -4.89 -6.94
N PRO A 499 -4.01 -5.06 -7.63
CA PRO A 499 -4.02 -5.30 -9.08
C PRO A 499 -3.53 -4.12 -9.92
N LEU A 500 -3.56 -2.89 -9.37
CA LEU A 500 -3.12 -1.67 -10.07
C LEU A 500 -1.59 -1.51 -10.08
N VAL A 501 -0.91 -1.93 -9.00
CA VAL A 501 0.56 -1.83 -8.83
C VAL A 501 1.35 -2.35 -10.04
N PRO A 502 1.14 -3.57 -10.56
CA PRO A 502 1.92 -4.07 -11.69
C PRO A 502 1.79 -3.22 -12.96
N LEU A 503 0.59 -2.69 -13.24
CA LEU A 503 0.33 -1.84 -14.40
C LEU A 503 0.99 -0.46 -14.25
N LEU A 504 0.98 0.10 -13.04
CA LEU A 504 1.68 1.36 -12.73
C LEU A 504 3.19 1.23 -12.95
N PHE A 505 3.81 0.15 -12.49
CA PHE A 505 5.24 -0.07 -12.70
C PHE A 505 5.59 -0.36 -14.16
N TRP A 506 4.70 -1.02 -14.91
CA TRP A 506 4.86 -1.17 -16.35
C TRP A 506 4.79 0.18 -17.10
N ALA A 507 3.89 1.07 -16.68
CA ALA A 507 3.85 2.44 -17.18
C ALA A 507 5.08 3.26 -16.76
N ALA A 508 5.53 3.15 -15.51
CA ALA A 508 6.73 3.82 -15.01
C ALA A 508 7.99 3.40 -15.78
N ALA A 509 8.14 2.10 -16.09
CA ALA A 509 9.23 1.60 -16.93
C ALA A 509 9.22 2.25 -18.32
N GLY A 510 8.04 2.38 -18.96
CA GLY A 510 7.90 3.11 -20.22
C GLY A 510 8.26 4.60 -20.10
N GLY A 511 7.99 5.20 -18.93
CA GLY A 511 8.32 6.59 -18.63
C GLY A 511 9.82 6.90 -18.57
N LEU A 512 10.67 5.90 -18.31
CA LEU A 512 12.13 6.08 -18.26
C LEU A 512 12.72 6.55 -19.60
N ARG A 513 12.17 6.11 -20.74
CA ARG A 513 12.65 6.47 -22.10
C ARG A 513 11.66 7.34 -22.89
N ALA A 514 10.60 7.82 -22.25
CA ALA A 514 9.63 8.70 -22.90
C ALA A 514 10.21 10.07 -23.30
N ARG A 515 9.97 10.51 -24.54
CA ARG A 515 10.42 11.84 -25.01
C ARG A 515 9.75 12.97 -24.21
N SER A 516 10.38 14.15 -24.21
CA SER A 516 9.76 15.33 -23.61
C SER A 516 8.53 15.75 -24.41
N LEU A 517 7.40 15.92 -23.72
CA LEU A 517 6.14 16.43 -24.27
C LEU A 517 6.30 17.80 -24.96
N LEU A 518 7.27 18.60 -24.50
CA LEU A 518 7.41 20.01 -24.86
C LEU A 518 8.41 20.26 -26.00
N LYS A 519 9.11 19.24 -26.52
CA LYS A 519 10.04 19.39 -27.65
C LYS A 519 9.50 18.68 -28.88
N THR A 520 8.62 19.37 -29.59
CA THR A 520 7.98 18.97 -30.86
C THR A 520 8.78 19.36 -32.10
N ASN A 521 10.09 19.58 -32.00
CA ASN A 521 10.90 19.77 -33.21
C ASN A 521 11.19 18.42 -33.87
N GLN A 522 10.58 18.21 -35.04
CA GLN A 522 10.54 16.97 -35.81
C GLN A 522 11.91 16.50 -36.35
N ASN A 523 12.99 17.24 -36.15
CA ASN A 523 14.27 17.02 -36.84
C ASN A 523 15.44 16.48 -36.00
N GLN A 524 15.22 15.96 -34.78
CA GLN A 524 16.29 15.24 -34.08
C GLN A 524 15.87 13.83 -33.70
N SER A 525 16.33 12.89 -34.53
CA SER A 525 16.46 11.46 -34.29
C SER A 525 17.52 11.13 -33.23
N GLN A 526 17.61 11.91 -32.16
CA GLN A 526 18.52 11.58 -31.06
C GLN A 526 17.81 10.66 -30.09
N GLU A 527 18.36 9.46 -29.92
CA GLU A 527 18.00 8.56 -28.83
C GLU A 527 18.13 9.31 -27.49
N ILE A 528 17.24 9.04 -26.54
CA ILE A 528 17.37 9.63 -25.20
C ILE A 528 18.64 9.05 -24.58
N PRO A 529 19.59 9.90 -24.13
CA PRO A 529 20.81 9.39 -23.50
C PRO A 529 20.47 8.53 -22.28
N GLU A 530 21.18 7.42 -22.09
CA GLU A 530 21.01 6.53 -20.93
C GLU A 530 21.05 7.30 -19.60
N ALA A 531 21.95 8.28 -19.49
CA ALA A 531 22.04 9.18 -18.34
C ALA A 531 20.73 9.92 -18.01
N THR A 532 19.90 10.25 -19.02
CA THR A 532 18.58 10.86 -18.77
C THR A 532 17.60 9.85 -18.17
N SER A 533 17.64 8.60 -18.62
CA SER A 533 16.82 7.52 -18.05
C SER A 533 17.28 7.15 -16.64
N GLU A 534 18.58 7.19 -16.37
CA GLU A 534 19.15 6.99 -15.04
C GLU A 534 18.68 8.09 -14.07
N ARG A 535 18.83 9.37 -14.46
CA ARG A 535 18.32 10.50 -13.64
C ARG A 535 16.81 10.42 -13.41
N ARG A 536 16.04 9.86 -14.35
CA ARG A 536 14.60 9.63 -14.13
C ARG A 536 14.33 8.50 -13.13
N GLY A 537 15.11 7.43 -13.17
CA GLY A 537 15.06 6.37 -12.18
C GLY A 537 15.43 6.89 -10.79
N GLU A 538 16.52 7.66 -10.67
CA GLU A 538 16.95 8.31 -9.43
C GLU A 538 15.87 9.23 -8.86
N TRP A 539 15.20 10.01 -9.71
CA TRP A 539 14.09 10.85 -9.30
C TRP A 539 12.93 10.02 -8.71
N ALA A 540 12.52 8.94 -9.38
CA ALA A 540 11.47 8.06 -8.86
C ALA A 540 11.89 7.40 -7.54
N TRP A 541 13.13 6.95 -7.43
CA TRP A 541 13.66 6.41 -6.18
C TRP A 541 13.65 7.45 -5.05
N ALA A 542 14.09 8.68 -5.32
CA ALA A 542 14.09 9.76 -4.34
C ALA A 542 12.67 10.13 -3.89
N CYS A 543 11.70 10.10 -4.79
CA CYS A 543 10.29 10.29 -4.44
C CYS A 543 9.73 9.15 -3.59
N GLY A 544 10.02 7.89 -3.93
CA GLY A 544 9.63 6.73 -3.12
C GLY A 544 10.23 6.81 -1.72
N PHE A 545 11.52 7.14 -1.62
CA PHE A 545 12.20 7.36 -0.34
C PHE A 545 11.56 8.49 0.48
N ALA A 546 11.36 9.68 -0.11
CA ALA A 546 10.83 10.83 0.61
C ALA A 546 9.37 10.65 1.03
N THR A 547 8.56 9.93 0.23
CA THR A 547 7.17 9.60 0.62
C THR A 547 7.11 8.56 1.73
N CYS A 548 8.05 7.60 1.79
CA CYS A 548 8.14 6.67 2.91
C CYS A 548 8.30 7.37 4.26
N ILE A 549 9.04 8.49 4.33
CA ILE A 549 9.25 9.24 5.58
C ILE A 549 7.93 9.62 6.27
N TRP A 550 6.90 9.92 5.47
CA TRP A 550 5.63 10.46 5.98
C TRP A 550 4.49 9.44 5.95
N PHE A 551 4.48 8.54 4.97
CA PHE A 551 3.35 7.62 4.76
C PHE A 551 3.62 6.19 5.21
N SER A 552 4.89 5.78 5.33
CA SER A 552 5.23 4.39 5.65
C SER A 552 5.00 4.07 7.12
N LEU A 553 4.55 2.85 7.40
CA LEU A 553 4.56 2.24 8.73
C LEU A 553 5.90 1.55 9.07
N SER A 554 6.84 1.48 8.13
CA SER A 554 8.16 0.85 8.33
C SER A 554 9.11 1.75 9.14
N PRO A 555 10.29 1.26 9.56
CA PRO A 555 11.30 2.08 10.25
C PRO A 555 11.78 3.33 9.49
N LEU A 556 11.46 3.45 8.19
CA LEU A 556 11.72 4.67 7.42
C LEU A 556 10.71 5.79 7.70
N GLY A 557 9.51 5.46 8.17
CA GLY A 557 8.43 6.40 8.45
C GLY A 557 8.52 6.99 9.86
N ILE A 558 8.18 8.26 10.01
CA ILE A 558 8.18 8.94 11.32
C ILE A 558 7.14 8.33 12.26
N ALA A 559 6.00 7.91 11.72
CA ALA A 559 4.92 7.29 12.49
C ALA A 559 5.32 5.99 13.20
N PHE A 560 6.39 5.32 12.76
CA PHE A 560 6.98 4.16 13.44
C PHE A 560 7.65 4.55 14.77
N TRP A 561 8.20 5.77 14.86
CA TRP A 561 8.99 6.24 16.00
C TRP A 561 8.21 7.20 16.92
N ASP A 562 7.10 7.74 16.44
CA ASP A 562 6.24 8.66 17.17
C ASP A 562 5.45 7.93 18.28
N SER A 563 5.61 8.34 19.55
CA SER A 563 4.96 7.70 20.71
C SER A 563 3.44 7.82 20.71
N GLY A 564 2.88 8.90 20.16
CA GLY A 564 1.43 9.08 20.08
C GLY A 564 0.81 8.55 18.79
N SER A 565 1.61 7.92 17.91
CA SER A 565 1.13 7.33 16.68
C SER A 565 0.58 5.93 16.92
N ARG A 566 -0.58 5.62 16.31
CA ARG A 566 -1.12 4.25 16.26
C ARG A 566 -0.20 3.22 15.59
N TRP A 567 0.86 3.67 14.93
CA TRP A 567 1.88 2.85 14.28
C TRP A 567 3.19 2.81 15.05
N ASN A 568 3.19 3.25 16.31
CA ASN A 568 4.38 3.23 17.15
C ASN A 568 4.94 1.82 17.29
N ALA A 569 6.25 1.68 17.08
CA ALA A 569 6.91 0.40 17.08
C ALA A 569 6.97 -0.27 18.46
N ALA A 570 7.12 0.52 19.52
CA ALA A 570 7.21 0.00 20.88
C ALA A 570 5.86 -0.57 21.35
N GLU A 571 4.74 0.02 20.92
CA GLU A 571 3.40 -0.47 21.25
C GLU A 571 2.96 -1.66 20.38
N LEU A 572 3.36 -1.69 19.11
CA LEU A 572 2.86 -2.67 18.15
C LEU A 572 3.68 -3.95 18.09
N TYR A 573 5.01 -3.85 18.06
CA TYR A 573 5.87 -4.98 17.68
C TYR A 573 6.60 -5.62 18.88
N ILE A 574 6.52 -5.03 20.07
CA ILE A 574 7.13 -5.56 21.29
C ILE A 574 6.03 -6.22 22.13
N PRO A 575 6.14 -7.53 22.45
CA PRO A 575 5.18 -8.22 23.30
C PRO A 575 4.99 -7.56 24.67
N ASP A 576 3.74 -7.23 24.99
CA ASP A 576 3.32 -6.73 26.29
C ASP A 576 2.95 -7.87 27.28
N GLU A 577 2.54 -7.50 28.50
CA GLU A 577 2.13 -8.48 29.53
C GLU A 577 0.94 -9.35 29.10
N ARG A 578 0.01 -8.79 28.30
CA ARG A 578 -1.13 -9.52 27.72
C ARG A 578 -0.65 -10.57 26.72
N ALA A 579 0.27 -10.20 25.85
CA ALA A 579 0.87 -11.11 24.88
C ALA A 579 1.64 -12.25 25.56
N VAL A 580 2.40 -11.98 26.63
CA VAL A 580 3.12 -13.03 27.38
C VAL A 580 2.16 -13.98 28.09
N ALA A 581 1.05 -13.46 28.63
CA ALA A 581 0.08 -14.28 29.36
C ALA A 581 -0.67 -15.29 28.48
N VAL A 582 -0.67 -15.13 27.14
CA VAL A 582 -1.44 -15.99 26.23
C VAL A 582 -0.93 -17.43 26.17
N ASP A 583 0.37 -17.64 26.34
CA ASP A 583 0.98 -18.97 26.24
C ASP A 583 0.48 -19.88 27.37
N GLU A 584 0.23 -19.32 28.56
CA GLU A 584 -0.43 -20.04 29.65
C GLU A 584 -1.84 -20.49 29.27
N ILE A 585 -2.59 -19.65 28.54
CA ILE A 585 -3.97 -19.92 28.14
C ILE A 585 -4.03 -21.01 27.07
N VAL A 586 -3.18 -20.91 26.06
CA VAL A 586 -3.11 -21.90 24.98
C VAL A 586 -2.74 -23.29 25.54
N ALA A 587 -1.88 -23.35 26.56
CA ALA A 587 -1.50 -24.60 27.20
C ALA A 587 -2.63 -25.32 27.96
N LEU A 588 -3.70 -24.59 28.36
CA LEU A 588 -4.85 -25.17 29.07
C LEU A 588 -5.82 -25.90 28.14
N ILE A 589 -5.76 -25.65 26.84
CA ILE A 589 -6.77 -26.07 25.87
C ILE A 589 -6.19 -27.16 24.97
N PRO A 590 -6.75 -28.38 24.98
CA PRO A 590 -6.23 -29.45 24.14
C PRO A 590 -6.53 -29.17 22.67
N GLN A 591 -5.64 -29.56 21.78
CA GLN A 591 -5.80 -29.35 20.33
C GLN A 591 -7.06 -30.03 19.75
N SER A 592 -7.57 -31.08 20.41
CA SER A 592 -8.82 -31.74 20.03
C SER A 592 -10.08 -30.96 20.44
N ALA A 593 -9.96 -29.83 21.14
CA ALA A 593 -11.10 -29.03 21.55
C ALA A 593 -11.70 -28.23 20.38
N ARG A 594 -12.97 -27.85 20.55
CA ARG A 594 -13.68 -26.84 19.76
C ARG A 594 -13.73 -25.56 20.56
N VAL A 595 -13.04 -24.53 20.09
CA VAL A 595 -12.76 -23.32 20.88
C VAL A 595 -13.46 -22.14 20.25
N ALA A 596 -14.27 -21.40 21.02
CA ALA A 596 -14.74 -20.07 20.63
C ALA A 596 -13.83 -19.01 21.24
N SER A 597 -13.38 -18.04 20.47
CA SER A 597 -12.45 -17.02 20.96
C SER A 597 -12.59 -15.66 20.29
N THR A 598 -12.27 -14.59 21.04
CA THR A 598 -12.28 -13.21 20.52
C THR A 598 -11.17 -12.97 19.50
N ASP A 599 -11.39 -12.04 18.58
CA ASP A 599 -10.66 -11.90 17.30
C ASP A 599 -9.12 -11.86 17.41
N TYR A 600 -8.54 -11.17 18.40
CA TYR A 600 -7.08 -10.99 18.50
C TYR A 600 -6.35 -12.15 19.20
N VAL A 601 -7.04 -12.96 20.00
CA VAL A 601 -6.47 -14.19 20.58
C VAL A 601 -6.73 -15.41 19.70
N HIS A 602 -7.77 -15.33 18.86
CA HIS A 602 -8.19 -16.38 17.94
C HIS A 602 -7.08 -16.96 17.03
N PRO A 603 -6.09 -16.20 16.52
CA PRO A 603 -5.00 -16.77 15.72
C PRO A 603 -4.21 -17.87 16.44
N ARG A 604 -4.31 -17.98 17.77
CA ARG A 604 -3.69 -19.05 18.58
C ARG A 604 -4.47 -20.37 18.55
N PHE A 605 -5.71 -20.34 18.08
CA PHE A 605 -6.61 -21.49 18.10
C PHE A 605 -6.91 -22.06 16.70
N THR A 606 -6.30 -21.54 15.63
CA THR A 606 -6.52 -22.00 14.24
C THR A 606 -6.23 -23.49 14.03
N HIS A 607 -5.33 -24.09 14.83
CA HIS A 607 -4.96 -25.52 14.72
C HIS A 607 -5.80 -26.46 15.58
N HIS A 608 -6.98 -26.04 16.05
CA HIS A 608 -7.85 -26.87 16.88
C HIS A 608 -8.81 -27.73 16.04
N GLU A 609 -9.63 -28.59 16.68
CA GLU A 609 -10.67 -29.35 15.99
C GLU A 609 -11.63 -28.37 15.28
N ARG A 610 -12.04 -27.30 15.97
CA ARG A 610 -12.77 -26.17 15.41
C ARG A 610 -12.40 -24.89 16.15
N SER A 611 -12.31 -23.77 15.44
CA SER A 611 -12.04 -22.45 16.00
C SER A 611 -13.16 -21.50 15.60
N TYR A 612 -13.98 -21.08 16.55
CA TYR A 612 -15.18 -20.27 16.35
C TYR A 612 -14.95 -18.82 16.78
N ASP A 613 -15.53 -17.90 16.02
CA ASP A 613 -15.51 -16.48 16.35
C ASP A 613 -16.43 -16.21 17.54
N TYR A 614 -15.89 -15.66 18.63
CA TYR A 614 -16.69 -15.15 19.73
C TYR A 614 -16.92 -13.65 19.52
N SER A 615 -18.04 -13.30 18.90
CA SER A 615 -18.45 -11.94 18.60
C SER A 615 -19.97 -11.83 18.52
N GLU A 616 -20.48 -10.61 18.36
CA GLU A 616 -21.91 -10.32 18.14
C GLU A 616 -22.33 -10.52 16.66
N TYR A 617 -21.41 -10.95 15.78
CA TYR A 617 -21.73 -11.18 14.38
C TYR A 617 -22.53 -12.48 14.21
N ALA A 618 -23.70 -12.38 13.56
CA ALA A 618 -24.51 -13.55 13.25
C ALA A 618 -23.78 -14.50 12.28
N ARG A 619 -23.39 -15.68 12.77
CA ARG A 619 -22.69 -16.72 11.99
C ARG A 619 -23.59 -17.92 11.71
N ARG A 620 -23.46 -18.51 10.52
CA ARG A 620 -24.15 -19.76 10.17
C ARG A 620 -23.83 -20.91 11.11
N VAL A 621 -22.61 -21.00 11.62
CA VAL A 621 -22.16 -22.05 12.55
C VAL A 621 -22.91 -22.00 13.89
N ALA A 622 -23.47 -20.84 14.25
CA ALA A 622 -24.32 -20.63 15.42
C ALA A 622 -25.81 -20.51 15.04
N GLY A 623 -26.20 -20.87 13.81
CA GLY A 623 -27.59 -20.77 13.35
C GLY A 623 -28.07 -19.33 13.12
N TYR A 624 -27.16 -18.37 12.94
CA TYR A 624 -27.46 -16.93 12.90
C TYR A 624 -28.07 -16.37 14.19
N GLU A 625 -27.88 -17.07 15.30
CA GLU A 625 -28.26 -16.62 16.64
C GLU A 625 -27.05 -15.98 17.34
N ASP A 626 -27.33 -15.09 18.29
CA ASP A 626 -26.31 -14.47 19.13
C ASP A 626 -25.88 -15.44 20.25
N LYS A 627 -25.13 -16.48 19.88
CA LYS A 627 -24.61 -17.53 20.77
C LYS A 627 -23.34 -18.16 20.22
N VAL A 628 -22.56 -18.82 21.08
CA VAL A 628 -21.53 -19.77 20.61
C VAL A 628 -22.19 -21.02 20.01
N PRO A 629 -21.55 -21.71 19.04
CA PRO A 629 -22.06 -22.98 18.53
C PRO A 629 -22.33 -24.00 19.63
N ASP A 630 -23.42 -24.75 19.52
CA ASP A 630 -23.88 -25.70 20.55
C ASP A 630 -22.90 -26.84 20.85
N ASP A 631 -21.84 -27.01 20.04
CA ASP A 631 -20.80 -28.02 20.20
C ASP A 631 -19.45 -27.45 20.66
N THR A 632 -19.42 -26.18 21.10
CA THR A 632 -18.23 -25.52 21.66
C THR A 632 -17.82 -26.18 22.98
N ASP A 633 -16.53 -26.48 23.14
CA ASP A 633 -15.97 -27.07 24.35
C ASP A 633 -15.35 -26.01 25.27
N TYR A 634 -14.73 -24.98 24.70
CA TYR A 634 -14.06 -23.90 25.43
C TYR A 634 -14.41 -22.53 24.87
N ILE A 635 -14.51 -21.52 25.75
CA ILE A 635 -14.60 -20.11 25.38
C ILE A 635 -13.38 -19.39 25.93
N VAL A 636 -12.67 -18.64 25.08
CA VAL A 636 -11.51 -17.82 25.45
C VAL A 636 -11.77 -16.36 25.08
N ILE A 637 -11.89 -15.52 26.10
CA ILE A 637 -12.18 -14.10 25.92
C ILE A 637 -10.96 -13.31 26.34
N ASP A 638 -10.37 -12.60 25.39
CA ASP A 638 -9.38 -11.57 25.65
C ASP A 638 -10.09 -10.32 26.18
N THR A 639 -9.84 -9.94 27.44
CA THR A 639 -10.45 -8.75 28.05
C THR A 639 -9.66 -7.49 27.76
N GLY A 640 -8.41 -7.63 27.30
CA GLY A 640 -7.48 -6.52 27.11
C GLY A 640 -7.35 -6.03 25.67
N HIS A 641 -8.04 -6.65 24.69
CA HIS A 641 -7.96 -6.17 23.31
C HIS A 641 -8.77 -4.86 23.11
N PRO A 642 -8.37 -3.97 22.16
CA PRO A 642 -8.94 -2.63 22.02
C PRO A 642 -10.44 -2.55 21.72
N TYR A 643 -11.04 -3.67 21.31
CA TYR A 643 -12.45 -3.77 20.92
C TYR A 643 -13.25 -4.69 21.85
N SER A 644 -12.68 -5.07 23.01
CA SER A 644 -13.39 -5.97 23.92
C SER A 644 -14.60 -5.26 24.54
N THR A 645 -15.76 -5.90 24.46
CA THR A 645 -16.96 -5.51 25.20
C THR A 645 -17.11 -6.27 26.52
N VAL A 646 -16.32 -7.34 26.71
CA VAL A 646 -16.36 -8.22 27.88
C VAL A 646 -15.09 -7.98 28.71
N ASN A 647 -15.25 -7.37 29.88
CA ASN A 647 -14.11 -7.00 30.74
C ASN A 647 -14.04 -7.85 32.02
N SER A 648 -15.12 -8.54 32.36
CA SER A 648 -15.23 -9.36 33.56
C SER A 648 -16.14 -10.56 33.34
N LEU A 649 -16.13 -11.53 34.28
CA LEU A 649 -17.05 -12.66 34.25
C LEU A 649 -18.53 -12.24 34.26
N ALA A 650 -18.84 -11.08 34.83
CA ALA A 650 -20.20 -10.56 34.86
C ALA A 650 -20.71 -10.16 33.47
N ASP A 651 -19.80 -9.84 32.54
CA ASP A 651 -20.13 -9.43 31.17
C ASP A 651 -20.26 -10.63 30.21
N VAL A 652 -19.90 -11.85 30.66
CA VAL A 652 -19.94 -13.05 29.83
C VAL A 652 -21.37 -13.54 29.65
N ARG A 653 -21.88 -13.45 28.42
CA ARG A 653 -23.25 -13.82 28.04
C ARG A 653 -23.62 -15.22 28.54
N GLU A 654 -22.78 -16.21 28.30
CA GLU A 654 -23.06 -17.61 28.61
C GLU A 654 -23.17 -17.90 30.12
N LEU A 655 -22.52 -17.09 30.98
CA LEU A 655 -22.68 -17.19 32.43
C LEU A 655 -23.96 -16.50 32.93
N GLN A 656 -24.51 -15.57 32.15
CA GLN A 656 -25.79 -14.93 32.47
C GLN A 656 -26.97 -15.81 32.03
N THR A 657 -26.86 -16.44 30.86
CA THR A 657 -27.97 -17.17 30.24
C THR A 657 -27.98 -18.66 30.58
N GLU A 658 -26.81 -19.31 30.68
CA GLU A 658 -26.68 -20.76 30.85
C GLU A 658 -25.55 -21.15 31.84
N PRO A 659 -25.51 -20.59 33.07
CA PRO A 659 -24.39 -20.77 34.01
C PRO A 659 -24.11 -22.22 34.40
N GLU A 660 -25.12 -23.08 34.37
CA GLU A 660 -25.00 -24.50 34.68
C GLU A 660 -24.24 -25.31 33.62
N ARG A 661 -24.11 -24.77 32.39
CA ARG A 661 -23.41 -25.46 31.28
C ARG A 661 -21.91 -25.20 31.26
N TRP A 662 -21.45 -24.16 31.96
CA TRP A 662 -20.07 -23.70 31.90
C TRP A 662 -19.39 -23.79 33.26
N GLU A 663 -18.11 -24.14 33.23
CA GLU A 663 -17.17 -24.11 34.34
C GLU A 663 -16.12 -23.03 34.06
N VAL A 664 -15.91 -22.13 35.01
CA VAL A 664 -14.87 -21.11 34.91
C VAL A 664 -13.52 -21.74 35.26
N ILE A 665 -12.66 -21.88 34.27
CA ILE A 665 -11.29 -22.37 34.45
C ILE A 665 -10.38 -21.22 34.89
N ARG A 666 -10.60 -20.02 34.31
CA ARG A 666 -9.89 -18.80 34.67
C ARG A 666 -10.83 -17.60 34.60
N GLY A 667 -10.89 -16.86 35.71
CA GLY A 667 -11.80 -15.72 35.87
C GLY A 667 -11.13 -14.36 36.08
N GLU A 668 -9.80 -14.31 36.07
CA GLU A 668 -9.02 -13.11 36.38
C GLU A 668 -7.83 -12.95 35.41
N GLY A 669 -7.41 -11.70 35.20
CA GLY A 669 -6.33 -11.31 34.30
C GLY A 669 -6.82 -10.86 32.93
N TYR A 670 -5.94 -10.93 31.92
CA TYR A 670 -6.21 -10.50 30.54
C TYR A 670 -7.10 -11.47 29.75
N PHE A 671 -7.32 -12.69 30.25
CA PHE A 671 -8.09 -13.71 29.55
C PHE A 671 -9.05 -14.41 30.51
N LEU A 672 -10.31 -14.53 30.08
CA LEU A 672 -11.32 -15.37 30.71
C LEU A 672 -11.40 -16.69 29.95
N VAL A 673 -11.44 -17.80 30.68
CA VAL A 673 -11.51 -19.14 30.08
C VAL A 673 -12.64 -19.92 30.71
N LEU A 674 -13.58 -20.35 29.88
CA LEU A 674 -14.70 -21.20 30.26
C LEU A 674 -14.55 -22.55 29.56
N LYS A 675 -14.93 -23.61 30.27
CA LYS A 675 -15.01 -24.96 29.76
C LYS A 675 -16.43 -25.48 29.89
N ARG A 676 -16.92 -26.18 28.89
CA ARG A 676 -18.23 -26.83 28.96
C ARG A 676 -18.20 -28.03 29.93
N ARG A 677 -19.25 -28.15 30.75
CA ARG A 677 -19.39 -29.22 31.76
C ARG A 677 -19.71 -30.59 31.17
#